data_AF-A0A192ZJ46-F1
#
_entry.id   AF-A0A192ZJ46-F1
#
_cell.length_a   1.000
_cell.length_b   1.000
_cell.length_c   1.000
_cell.angle_alpha   90.00
_cell.angle_beta   90.00
_cell.angle_gamma   90.00
#
_symmetry.space_group_name_H-M   'P 1'
#
loop_
_entity.id
_entity.type
_entity.pdbx_description
1 polymer ?
#
loop_
_entity_poly.entity_id
_entity_poly.type
_entity_poly.pdbx_seq_one_letter_code
_entity_poly.pdbx_strand_id
1 'polypeptide(L)'
;MLSRFISRRVLPFLRAEHIFTATASMEALLRRGLERPDGLLAEHEVYEILGSLGIPSPEHVFVSSGSHVTGLPGEGPFVAKCVLRGRKDGTLVTHKTDLNAIEFNVSANDAQKVLDSLTQRFSSTRFALEGVLFVKQERLPSQLGAEMLLSGYSDPFFGPCVALGFGGTIVEYLKKVMLPSHATVFMPALYDMSSFDKVLAKLPAVELAEGRVRGMKKLLDHDSLVKSIDGLAAFMKHYSAYNPDAPFLVEEVEINPAMAIGGKLVALDGVLRVAPFNGPPKSVISPKPLHKIENMLRPKSVAIAGVSSSPGAKNPGNVIMRKVLAYGLPTSQVYPIHPKADEIEGCKCVRDIEGLLSVRGQEPVDLLLIGVPAAAAGAMVDEAFTKYAAHGIQVISGGFGETKSGARMQKELEARLAQLTATPERRPVVNGPNTVGNFCDGGVETVFTPSDRSSRVEGGMKNACLLAQSGAFMLTRVSDLAGIVRPSMSVSVGNQMDLSATDFLEHFLGALPDVTTFAMYIEGLNEGDGIRLMNIVQEARRRGKFVILYKAGRTEAGMEAAKGHTAAMAGDFEMFRSLLEHAGALVADSFDEFNDLLMATTRSGNVFKMVQSVPKDAKIGVAGLSNAGFEKCAIADHLLTADNPRAALVKWAPETFDRLTDLFKKHRIGAIVDVQDVLDVTPMMGDAGYDEVIRATLDDPGCIGGIYGVVPETDVLRSLGKEILEENSICNRLIRINKDYGDRKLVFAVIESGWKYEPLLNRLKENGVSAFPSADRAARVMNKIIKAL
;
A
#
# COMPACT_ATOMS: atom_id res chain seq x y z
N MET A 1 -17.05 16.96 10.51
CA MET A 1 -17.75 16.93 9.20
C MET A 1 -17.14 15.86 8.27
N LEU A 2 -15.81 15.72 8.20
CA LEU A 2 -15.13 14.66 7.42
C LEU A 2 -15.42 13.23 7.91
N SER A 3 -15.42 12.92 9.22
CA SER A 3 -15.76 11.56 9.69
C SER A 3 -17.22 11.18 9.43
N ARG A 4 -18.16 12.16 9.47
CA ARG A 4 -19.55 11.97 9.01
C ARG A 4 -19.66 11.86 7.48
N PHE A 5 -18.73 12.43 6.72
CA PHE A 5 -18.68 12.34 5.25
C PHE A 5 -18.04 11.03 4.79
N ILE A 6 -16.98 10.59 5.46
CA ILE A 6 -16.32 9.28 5.34
C ILE A 6 -17.33 8.19 5.75
N SER A 7 -18.01 8.33 6.89
CA SER A 7 -19.10 7.42 7.29
C SER A 7 -20.26 7.34 6.29
N ARG A 8 -20.60 8.41 5.56
CA ARG A 8 -21.68 8.37 4.56
C ARG A 8 -21.23 7.97 3.15
N ARG A 9 -19.93 8.01 2.81
CA ARG A 9 -19.39 7.75 1.45
C ARG A 9 -18.26 6.71 1.36
N VAL A 10 -17.70 6.23 2.47
CA VAL A 10 -16.78 5.07 2.54
C VAL A 10 -17.55 3.78 2.81
N LEU A 11 -18.78 3.88 3.33
CA LEU A 11 -19.72 2.77 3.48
C LEU A 11 -20.51 2.29 2.23
N PRO A 12 -20.45 2.87 1.01
CA PRO A 12 -21.08 2.28 -0.17
C PRO A 12 -20.63 0.84 -0.42
N PHE A 13 -19.36 0.53 -0.13
CA PHE A 13 -18.79 -0.82 -0.25
C PHE A 13 -19.41 -1.84 0.71
N LEU A 14 -19.85 -1.41 1.91
CA LEU A 14 -20.59 -2.28 2.84
C LEU A 14 -22.07 -2.41 2.45
N ARG A 15 -22.60 -1.46 1.67
CA ARG A 15 -23.94 -1.52 1.08
C ARG A 15 -23.87 -2.20 -0.30
N ALA A 16 -23.57 -3.50 -0.33
CA ALA A 16 -23.72 -4.23 -1.59
C ALA A 16 -25.20 -4.28 -1.99
N GLU A 17 -25.47 -3.95 -3.25
CA GLU A 17 -26.72 -4.21 -3.97
C GLU A 17 -26.97 -5.72 -4.18
N HIS A 18 -25.99 -6.57 -3.83
CA HIS A 18 -26.10 -8.02 -3.77
C HIS A 18 -26.04 -8.51 -2.32
N ILE A 19 -27.20 -8.88 -1.77
CA ILE A 19 -27.30 -9.57 -0.48
C ILE A 19 -26.89 -11.03 -0.72
N PHE A 20 -25.67 -11.40 -0.32
CA PHE A 20 -25.31 -12.81 -0.24
C PHE A 20 -26.26 -13.51 0.74
N THR A 21 -26.90 -14.58 0.29
CA THR A 21 -27.83 -15.36 1.10
C THR A 21 -27.30 -16.78 1.22
N ALA A 22 -26.81 -17.13 2.41
CA ALA A 22 -26.38 -18.49 2.69
C ALA A 22 -27.57 -19.44 2.68
N THR A 23 -27.42 -20.61 2.05
CA THR A 23 -28.43 -21.66 2.14
C THR A 23 -28.41 -22.30 3.52
N ALA A 24 -29.52 -22.88 3.97
CA ALA A 24 -29.57 -23.61 5.24
C ALA A 24 -28.55 -24.76 5.30
N SER A 25 -28.30 -25.43 4.15
CA SER A 25 -27.29 -26.49 4.06
C SER A 25 -25.87 -25.96 4.26
N MET A 26 -25.54 -24.85 3.59
CA MET A 26 -24.24 -24.16 3.74
C MET A 26 -23.98 -23.74 5.19
N GLU A 27 -24.96 -23.11 5.83
CA GLU A 27 -24.86 -22.72 7.25
C GLU A 27 -24.63 -23.92 8.17
N ALA A 28 -25.33 -25.03 7.94
CA ALA A 28 -25.14 -26.24 8.74
C ALA A 28 -23.72 -26.82 8.56
N LEU A 29 -23.21 -26.88 7.34
CA LEU A 29 -21.85 -27.34 7.03
C LEU A 29 -20.78 -26.49 7.72
N LEU A 30 -20.91 -25.17 7.63
CA LEU A 30 -19.97 -24.24 8.26
C LEU A 30 -20.00 -24.35 9.79
N ARG A 31 -21.18 -24.52 10.40
CA ARG A 31 -21.30 -24.75 11.85
C ARG A 31 -20.64 -26.04 12.29
N ARG A 32 -20.76 -27.13 11.50
CA ARG A 32 -19.99 -28.36 11.77
C ARG A 32 -18.48 -28.13 11.70
N GLY A 33 -18.03 -27.22 10.85
CA GLY A 33 -16.64 -26.76 10.81
C GLY A 33 -16.19 -26.17 12.16
N LEU A 34 -16.99 -25.28 12.76
CA LEU A 34 -16.68 -24.63 14.04
C LEU A 34 -16.63 -25.58 15.23
N GLU A 35 -17.37 -26.69 15.15
CA GLU A 35 -17.33 -27.74 16.18
C GLU A 35 -16.02 -28.54 16.14
N ARG A 36 -15.21 -28.40 15.06
CA ARG A 36 -13.95 -29.11 14.89
C ARG A 36 -12.78 -28.32 15.48
N PRO A 37 -11.78 -28.99 16.08
CA PRO A 37 -10.63 -28.33 16.70
C PRO A 37 -9.81 -27.42 15.78
N ASP A 38 -9.85 -27.68 14.47
CA ASP A 38 -9.10 -26.98 13.44
C ASP A 38 -9.97 -26.07 12.57
N GLY A 39 -11.29 -26.04 12.78
CA GLY A 39 -12.22 -25.27 11.94
C GLY A 39 -12.34 -25.78 10.50
N LEU A 40 -11.75 -26.93 10.15
CA LEU A 40 -11.63 -27.38 8.76
C LEU A 40 -12.85 -28.19 8.30
N LEU A 41 -13.30 -27.90 7.07
CA LEU A 41 -14.31 -28.70 6.39
C LEU A 41 -13.68 -29.83 5.58
N ALA A 42 -14.36 -30.98 5.50
CA ALA A 42 -13.91 -32.09 4.66
C ALA A 42 -14.18 -31.74 3.18
N GLU A 43 -13.35 -32.26 2.27
CA GLU A 43 -13.37 -31.85 0.85
C GLU A 43 -14.77 -31.93 0.19
N HIS A 44 -15.57 -32.96 0.51
CA HIS A 44 -16.94 -33.09 -0.01
C HIS A 44 -17.89 -32.01 0.52
N GLU A 45 -17.70 -31.54 1.75
CA GLU A 45 -18.43 -30.42 2.34
C GLU A 45 -18.03 -29.10 1.68
N VAL A 46 -16.73 -28.96 1.37
CA VAL A 46 -16.21 -27.80 0.62
C VAL A 46 -16.84 -27.75 -0.78
N TYR A 47 -16.92 -28.87 -1.50
CA TYR A 47 -17.55 -28.93 -2.82
C TYR A 47 -19.02 -28.49 -2.81
N GLU A 48 -19.79 -28.86 -1.78
CA GLU A 48 -21.19 -28.42 -1.66
C GLU A 48 -21.31 -26.90 -1.48
N ILE A 49 -20.41 -26.32 -0.67
CA ILE A 49 -20.32 -24.87 -0.48
C ILE A 49 -19.91 -24.19 -1.79
N LEU A 50 -18.83 -24.65 -2.43
CA LEU A 50 -18.35 -24.10 -3.70
C LEU A 50 -19.41 -24.16 -4.80
N GLY A 51 -20.16 -25.26 -4.90
CA GLY A 51 -21.27 -25.39 -5.84
C GLY A 51 -22.35 -24.33 -5.63
N SER A 52 -22.65 -23.99 -4.36
CA SER A 52 -23.57 -22.91 -4.01
C SER A 52 -23.04 -21.51 -4.35
N LEU A 53 -21.71 -21.35 -4.44
CA LEU A 53 -21.04 -20.12 -4.91
C LEU A 53 -20.92 -20.05 -6.44
N GLY A 54 -21.44 -21.03 -7.17
CA GLY A 54 -21.31 -21.12 -8.63
C GLY A 54 -19.96 -21.65 -9.11
N ILE A 55 -19.16 -22.25 -8.22
CA ILE A 55 -17.88 -22.89 -8.53
C ILE A 55 -18.12 -24.41 -8.57
N PRO A 56 -18.26 -25.03 -9.75
CA PRO A 56 -18.50 -26.46 -9.85
C PRO A 56 -17.33 -27.29 -9.32
N SER A 57 -17.62 -28.50 -8.86
CA SER A 57 -16.65 -29.58 -8.63
C SER A 57 -16.97 -30.75 -9.58
N PRO A 58 -16.07 -31.73 -9.77
CA PRO A 58 -16.43 -32.96 -10.47
C PRO A 58 -17.58 -33.68 -9.76
N GLU A 59 -18.30 -34.52 -10.51
CA GLU A 59 -19.29 -35.44 -9.96
C GLU A 59 -18.65 -36.29 -8.85
N HIS A 60 -19.26 -36.33 -7.66
CA HIS A 60 -18.67 -37.01 -6.51
C HIS A 60 -19.72 -37.59 -5.56
N VAL A 61 -19.29 -38.56 -4.76
CA VAL A 61 -20.06 -39.12 -3.64
C VAL A 61 -19.13 -39.42 -2.48
N PHE A 62 -19.52 -39.00 -1.28
CA PHE A 62 -18.84 -39.39 -0.05
C PHE A 62 -19.51 -40.65 0.52
N VAL A 63 -18.70 -41.67 0.82
CA VAL A 63 -19.17 -42.92 1.44
C VAL A 63 -18.46 -43.09 2.77
N SER A 64 -19.22 -43.07 3.86
CA SER A 64 -18.69 -43.24 5.21
C SER A 64 -18.01 -44.60 5.39
N SER A 65 -16.96 -44.63 6.20
CA SER A 65 -16.26 -45.86 6.58
C SER A 65 -17.24 -46.83 7.24
N GLY A 66 -17.25 -48.09 6.80
CA GLY A 66 -18.18 -49.12 7.27
C GLY A 66 -19.58 -49.09 6.62
N SER A 67 -19.81 -48.22 5.64
CA SER A 67 -21.01 -48.22 4.80
C SER A 67 -20.80 -49.00 3.48
N HIS A 68 -21.90 -49.27 2.76
CA HIS A 68 -21.85 -49.86 1.43
C HIS A 68 -21.90 -48.80 0.33
N VAL A 69 -21.11 -49.00 -0.73
CA VAL A 69 -21.17 -48.19 -1.95
C VAL A 69 -22.42 -48.59 -2.73
N THR A 70 -23.45 -47.75 -2.72
CA THR A 70 -24.73 -48.01 -3.41
C THR A 70 -24.69 -47.66 -4.91
N GLY A 71 -23.68 -46.90 -5.34
CA GLY A 71 -23.47 -46.46 -6.72
C GLY A 71 -22.55 -45.24 -6.77
N LEU A 72 -21.87 -45.03 -7.90
CA LEU A 72 -21.06 -43.84 -8.15
C LEU A 72 -21.73 -42.94 -9.20
N PRO A 73 -21.54 -41.62 -9.14
CA PRO A 73 -22.17 -40.69 -10.07
C PRO A 73 -21.49 -40.73 -11.44
N GLY A 74 -22.22 -41.20 -12.45
CA GLY A 74 -21.79 -41.21 -13.85
C GLY A 74 -20.97 -42.44 -14.25
N GLU A 75 -20.54 -42.44 -15.52
CA GLU A 75 -19.67 -43.47 -16.10
C GLU A 75 -18.21 -43.00 -16.13
N GLY A 76 -17.27 -43.93 -15.99
CA GLY A 76 -15.83 -43.69 -16.10
C GLY A 76 -15.04 -44.09 -14.85
N PRO A 77 -13.71 -43.83 -14.85
CA PRO A 77 -12.88 -44.03 -13.68
C PRO A 77 -13.12 -42.93 -12.63
N PHE A 78 -12.88 -43.29 -11.37
CA PHE A 78 -12.97 -42.41 -10.21
C PHE A 78 -11.63 -42.33 -9.47
N VAL A 79 -11.44 -41.25 -8.74
CA VAL A 79 -10.39 -41.08 -7.75
C VAL A 79 -11.02 -41.27 -6.37
N ALA A 80 -10.53 -42.22 -5.60
CA ALA A 80 -10.91 -42.45 -4.22
C ALA A 80 -9.99 -41.64 -3.30
N LYS A 81 -10.51 -40.60 -2.64
CA LYS A 81 -9.77 -39.74 -1.71
C LYS A 81 -10.23 -40.01 -0.28
N CYS A 82 -9.34 -40.43 0.62
CA CYS A 82 -9.72 -40.64 2.02
C CYS A 82 -10.00 -39.31 2.73
N VAL A 83 -11.01 -39.31 3.59
CA VAL A 83 -11.22 -38.28 4.61
C VAL A 83 -10.67 -38.83 5.92
N LEU A 84 -9.53 -38.31 6.35
CA LEU A 84 -8.78 -38.79 7.51
C LEU A 84 -8.74 -37.75 8.62
N ARG A 85 -8.85 -38.19 9.87
CA ARG A 85 -8.60 -37.35 11.06
C ARG A 85 -7.55 -37.93 11.99
N GLY A 86 -6.78 -37.09 12.67
CA GLY A 86 -5.91 -37.51 13.76
C GLY A 86 -6.72 -38.12 14.89
N ARG A 87 -6.41 -39.36 15.30
CA ARG A 87 -7.13 -40.03 16.40
C ARG A 87 -6.94 -39.34 17.76
N LYS A 88 -5.83 -38.61 17.91
CA LYS A 88 -5.45 -37.95 19.17
C LYS A 88 -6.02 -36.54 19.29
N ASP A 89 -6.04 -35.78 18.19
CA ASP A 89 -6.34 -34.34 18.18
C ASP A 89 -7.57 -33.98 17.34
N GLY A 90 -8.16 -34.95 16.61
CA GLY A 90 -9.33 -34.72 15.76
C GLY A 90 -9.06 -33.90 14.50
N THR A 91 -7.79 -33.58 14.21
CA THR A 91 -7.42 -32.69 13.10
C THR A 91 -7.61 -33.37 11.75
N LEU A 92 -8.18 -32.65 10.79
CA LEU A 92 -8.36 -33.10 9.41
C LEU A 92 -7.02 -33.13 8.67
N VAL A 93 -6.79 -34.21 7.93
CA VAL A 93 -5.62 -34.32 7.04
C VAL A 93 -5.93 -33.66 5.70
N THR A 94 -5.19 -32.60 5.37
CA THR A 94 -5.27 -31.91 4.06
C THR A 94 -4.29 -32.49 3.04
N HIS A 95 -3.05 -32.82 3.42
CA HIS A 95 -2.04 -33.45 2.54
C HIS A 95 -2.18 -34.99 2.52
N LYS A 96 -3.02 -35.48 1.60
CA LYS A 96 -3.42 -36.91 1.51
C LYS A 96 -2.40 -37.78 0.76
N THR A 97 -1.70 -37.21 -0.21
CA THR A 97 -0.79 -37.94 -1.11
C THR A 97 0.32 -38.66 -0.35
N ASP A 98 0.95 -37.98 0.62
CA ASP A 98 2.08 -38.52 1.39
C ASP A 98 1.70 -39.72 2.28
N LEU A 99 0.40 -39.92 2.53
CA LEU A 99 -0.14 -41.01 3.33
C LEU A 99 -0.65 -42.17 2.48
N ASN A 100 -0.45 -42.15 1.15
CA ASN A 100 -1.08 -43.09 0.21
C ASN A 100 -2.61 -43.15 0.42
N ALA A 101 -3.22 -41.99 0.65
CA ALA A 101 -4.63 -41.83 0.98
C ALA A 101 -5.48 -41.41 -0.25
N ILE A 102 -4.94 -41.64 -1.45
CA ILE A 102 -5.59 -41.39 -2.75
C ILE A 102 -5.35 -42.61 -3.64
N GLU A 103 -6.41 -43.15 -4.25
CA GLU A 103 -6.33 -44.20 -5.27
C GLU A 103 -6.97 -43.71 -6.58
N PHE A 104 -6.24 -43.84 -7.70
CA PHE A 104 -6.68 -43.40 -9.03
C PHE A 104 -7.24 -44.57 -9.85
N ASN A 105 -8.00 -44.26 -10.90
CA ASN A 105 -8.55 -45.22 -11.86
C ASN A 105 -9.47 -46.29 -11.22
N VAL A 106 -10.21 -45.92 -10.19
CA VAL A 106 -11.17 -46.80 -9.51
C VAL A 106 -12.41 -46.98 -10.39
N SER A 107 -12.73 -48.22 -10.75
CA SER A 107 -13.97 -48.53 -11.45
C SER A 107 -15.16 -48.53 -10.48
N ALA A 108 -16.38 -48.26 -10.96
CA ALA A 108 -17.58 -48.36 -10.12
C ALA A 108 -17.76 -49.76 -9.51
N ASN A 109 -17.33 -50.82 -10.19
CA ASN A 109 -17.40 -52.20 -9.71
C ASN A 109 -16.37 -52.52 -8.61
N ASP A 110 -15.26 -51.77 -8.55
CA ASP A 110 -14.20 -51.98 -7.56
C ASP A 110 -14.28 -51.01 -6.38
N ALA A 111 -15.17 -50.03 -6.43
CA ALA A 111 -15.32 -48.98 -5.41
C ALA A 111 -15.49 -49.54 -3.99
N GLN A 112 -16.32 -50.59 -3.82
CA GLN A 112 -16.49 -51.23 -2.51
C GLN A 112 -15.19 -51.88 -2.02
N LYS A 113 -14.48 -52.61 -2.88
CA LYS A 113 -13.20 -53.25 -2.53
C LYS A 113 -12.15 -52.22 -2.12
N VAL A 114 -12.13 -51.08 -2.82
CA VAL A 114 -11.25 -49.95 -2.51
C VAL A 114 -11.59 -49.35 -1.15
N LEU A 115 -12.87 -49.12 -0.85
CA LEU A 115 -13.32 -48.66 0.47
C LEU A 115 -12.88 -49.62 1.59
N ASP A 116 -13.07 -50.93 1.41
CA ASP A 116 -12.70 -51.95 2.40
C ASP A 116 -11.18 -52.00 2.61
N SER A 117 -10.41 -51.97 1.52
CA SER A 117 -8.94 -51.92 1.53
C SER A 117 -8.42 -50.69 2.28
N LEU A 118 -8.96 -49.50 2.00
CA LEU A 118 -8.59 -48.26 2.67
C LEU A 118 -8.99 -48.27 4.15
N THR A 119 -10.17 -48.80 4.47
CA THR A 119 -10.63 -48.97 5.85
C THR A 119 -9.68 -49.85 6.64
N GLN A 120 -9.27 -50.98 6.07
CA GLN A 120 -8.28 -51.87 6.68
C GLN A 120 -6.92 -51.17 6.86
N ARG A 121 -6.44 -50.45 5.83
CA ARG A 121 -5.17 -49.72 5.84
C ARG A 121 -5.07 -48.72 7.00
N PHE A 122 -6.13 -47.96 7.26
CA PHE A 122 -6.14 -46.91 8.28
C PHE A 122 -6.63 -47.39 9.66
N SER A 123 -7.07 -48.64 9.80
CA SER A 123 -7.63 -49.21 11.04
C SER A 123 -6.67 -49.13 12.25
N SER A 124 -5.37 -49.33 12.04
CA SER A 124 -4.33 -49.36 13.08
C SER A 124 -3.37 -48.17 13.01
N THR A 125 -3.65 -47.19 12.15
CA THR A 125 -2.80 -46.00 12.02
C THR A 125 -3.17 -44.93 13.05
N ARG A 126 -2.32 -43.91 13.21
CA ARG A 126 -2.63 -42.72 14.02
C ARG A 126 -3.80 -41.89 13.47
N PHE A 127 -4.29 -42.21 12.28
CA PHE A 127 -5.41 -41.56 11.62
C PHE A 127 -6.65 -42.46 11.63
N ALA A 128 -7.82 -41.87 11.79
CA ALA A 128 -9.12 -42.51 11.61
C ALA A 128 -9.67 -42.15 10.23
N LEU A 129 -10.13 -43.16 9.50
CA LEU A 129 -10.87 -42.98 8.26
C LEU A 129 -12.33 -42.67 8.57
N GLU A 130 -12.79 -41.47 8.22
CA GLU A 130 -14.22 -41.12 8.31
C GLU A 130 -14.99 -41.72 7.13
N GLY A 131 -14.35 -41.78 5.97
CA GLY A 131 -14.90 -42.34 4.74
C GLY A 131 -14.03 -42.02 3.53
N VAL A 132 -14.53 -42.39 2.36
CA VAL A 132 -13.87 -42.18 1.08
C VAL A 132 -14.76 -41.30 0.20
N LEU A 133 -14.17 -40.22 -0.31
CA LEU A 133 -14.77 -39.39 -1.34
C LEU A 133 -14.38 -39.95 -2.71
N PHE A 134 -15.34 -40.51 -3.42
CA PHE A 134 -15.18 -40.93 -4.80
C PHE A 134 -15.50 -39.75 -5.72
N VAL A 135 -14.50 -39.28 -6.45
CA VAL A 135 -14.60 -38.13 -7.37
C VAL A 135 -14.39 -38.63 -8.79
N LYS A 136 -15.27 -38.29 -9.73
CA LYS A 136 -15.12 -38.64 -11.13
C LYS A 136 -13.80 -38.11 -11.67
N GLN A 137 -13.03 -38.99 -12.31
CA GLN A 137 -11.70 -38.63 -12.80
C GLN A 137 -11.83 -37.90 -14.14
N GLU A 138 -11.76 -36.57 -14.10
CA GLU A 138 -11.87 -35.72 -15.28
C GLU A 138 -10.66 -35.84 -16.22
N ARG A 139 -10.90 -35.69 -17.53
CA ARG A 139 -9.82 -35.56 -18.51
C ARG A 139 -9.30 -34.13 -18.50
N LEU A 140 -8.20 -33.92 -17.78
CA LEU A 140 -7.63 -32.60 -17.57
C LEU A 140 -6.94 -32.05 -18.84
N PRO A 141 -7.14 -30.76 -19.19
CA PRO A 141 -6.34 -30.11 -20.22
C PRO A 141 -4.87 -30.00 -19.80
N SER A 142 -3.93 -30.24 -20.72
CA SER A 142 -2.49 -30.13 -20.47
C SER A 142 -1.91 -28.75 -20.84
N GLN A 143 -2.76 -27.78 -21.16
CA GLN A 143 -2.34 -26.44 -21.60
C GLN A 143 -1.92 -25.60 -20.39
N LEU A 144 -0.86 -24.79 -20.55
CA LEU A 144 -0.50 -23.77 -19.57
C LEU A 144 -1.67 -22.80 -19.35
N GLY A 145 -1.94 -22.44 -18.09
CA GLY A 145 -3.08 -21.61 -17.69
C GLY A 145 -4.40 -22.37 -17.52
N ALA A 146 -4.47 -23.67 -17.86
CA ALA A 146 -5.64 -24.48 -17.55
C ALA A 146 -5.77 -24.74 -16.03
N GLU A 147 -4.64 -24.88 -15.35
CA GLU A 147 -4.57 -25.10 -13.91
C GLU A 147 -4.34 -23.75 -13.19
N MET A 148 -5.31 -23.34 -12.38
CA MET A 148 -5.35 -22.05 -11.69
C MET A 148 -5.47 -22.23 -10.18
N LEU A 149 -5.14 -21.18 -9.44
CA LEU A 149 -5.41 -21.03 -8.01
C LEU A 149 -6.52 -19.99 -7.85
N LEU A 150 -7.56 -20.31 -7.09
CA LEU A 150 -8.56 -19.35 -6.63
C LEU A 150 -8.71 -19.49 -5.11
N SER A 151 -8.33 -18.45 -4.38
CA SER A 151 -8.38 -18.46 -2.91
C SER A 151 -9.10 -17.23 -2.37
N GLY A 152 -9.84 -17.40 -1.28
CA GLY A 152 -10.37 -16.33 -0.44
C GLY A 152 -9.78 -16.47 0.96
N TYR A 153 -9.35 -15.39 1.58
CA TYR A 153 -8.81 -15.45 2.94
C TYR A 153 -9.00 -14.14 3.69
N SER A 154 -9.01 -14.23 5.01
CA SER A 154 -9.12 -13.07 5.91
C SER A 154 -7.73 -12.58 6.30
N ASP A 155 -7.26 -11.50 5.67
CA ASP A 155 -6.00 -10.84 6.03
C ASP A 155 -6.19 -9.91 7.26
N PRO A 156 -5.29 -9.94 8.26
CA PRO A 156 -5.40 -9.07 9.44
C PRO A 156 -5.40 -7.58 9.12
N PHE A 157 -4.73 -7.13 8.07
CA PHE A 157 -4.56 -5.72 7.70
C PHE A 157 -5.59 -5.29 6.65
N PHE A 158 -5.77 -6.08 5.61
CA PHE A 158 -6.59 -5.77 4.43
C PHE A 158 -8.01 -6.35 4.51
N GLY A 159 -8.30 -7.19 5.49
CA GLY A 159 -9.61 -7.82 5.64
C GLY A 159 -9.82 -8.97 4.65
N PRO A 160 -11.07 -9.28 4.27
CA PRO A 160 -11.33 -10.37 3.35
C PRO A 160 -10.77 -10.03 1.96
N CYS A 161 -9.96 -10.93 1.42
CA CYS A 161 -9.27 -10.82 0.14
C CYS A 161 -9.59 -12.04 -0.72
N VAL A 162 -9.48 -11.86 -2.04
CA VAL A 162 -9.50 -12.92 -3.04
C VAL A 162 -8.19 -12.88 -3.83
N ALA A 163 -7.62 -14.05 -4.10
CA ALA A 163 -6.44 -14.23 -4.93
C ALA A 163 -6.78 -15.12 -6.12
N LEU A 164 -6.26 -14.76 -7.29
CA LEU A 164 -6.32 -15.57 -8.50
C LEU A 164 -4.92 -15.67 -9.11
N GLY A 165 -4.49 -16.87 -9.51
CA GLY A 165 -3.16 -17.07 -10.08
C GLY A 165 -3.04 -18.34 -10.90
N PHE A 166 -1.82 -18.61 -11.36
CA PHE A 166 -1.47 -19.97 -11.78
C PHE A 166 -1.64 -20.93 -10.60
N GLY A 167 -2.10 -22.15 -10.87
CA GLY A 167 -2.32 -23.19 -9.86
C GLY A 167 -1.38 -24.37 -10.03
N GLY A 168 -1.63 -25.38 -9.20
CA GLY A 168 -0.92 -26.65 -9.26
C GLY A 168 0.49 -26.58 -8.69
N THR A 169 1.23 -27.67 -8.88
CA THR A 169 2.58 -27.82 -8.31
C THR A 169 3.62 -26.94 -9.00
N ILE A 170 3.34 -26.47 -10.22
CA ILE A 170 4.26 -25.63 -10.98
C ILE A 170 4.25 -24.17 -10.53
N VAL A 171 3.23 -23.72 -9.80
CA VAL A 171 3.12 -22.31 -9.36
C VAL A 171 4.32 -21.85 -8.54
N GLU A 172 4.89 -22.73 -7.70
CA GLU A 172 6.07 -22.42 -6.88
C GLU A 172 7.32 -22.17 -7.72
N TYR A 173 7.39 -22.77 -8.91
CA TYR A 173 8.42 -22.44 -9.89
C TYR A 173 8.07 -21.13 -10.62
N LEU A 174 6.81 -20.96 -11.04
CA LEU A 174 6.36 -19.74 -11.75
C LEU A 174 6.55 -18.47 -10.92
N LYS A 175 6.24 -18.51 -9.61
CA LYS A 175 6.50 -17.40 -8.67
C LYS A 175 7.97 -16.98 -8.60
N LYS A 176 8.92 -17.89 -8.89
CA LYS A 176 10.36 -17.60 -8.89
C LYS A 176 10.85 -16.95 -10.18
N VAL A 177 10.18 -17.20 -11.30
CA VAL A 177 10.64 -16.79 -12.64
C VAL A 177 9.80 -15.68 -13.26
N MET A 178 8.55 -15.52 -12.83
CA MET A 178 7.65 -14.47 -13.29
C MET A 178 7.72 -13.24 -12.38
N LEU A 179 7.37 -12.08 -12.95
CA LEU A 179 7.00 -10.93 -12.13
C LEU A 179 5.83 -11.35 -11.23
N PRO A 180 5.87 -11.06 -9.92
CA PRO A 180 4.86 -11.58 -9.00
C PRO A 180 3.42 -11.20 -9.37
N SER A 181 3.21 -9.98 -9.85
CA SER A 181 1.91 -9.48 -10.34
C SER A 181 1.35 -10.24 -11.56
N HIS A 182 2.17 -11.05 -12.23
CA HIS A 182 1.79 -11.92 -13.34
C HIS A 182 1.65 -13.39 -12.92
N ALA A 183 2.10 -13.76 -11.72
CA ALA A 183 1.90 -15.09 -11.17
C ALA A 183 0.57 -15.18 -10.40
N THR A 184 0.26 -14.13 -9.62
CA THR A 184 -0.93 -14.05 -8.78
C THR A 184 -1.37 -12.60 -8.65
N VAL A 185 -2.67 -12.36 -8.67
CA VAL A 185 -3.29 -11.07 -8.40
C VAL A 185 -4.12 -11.14 -7.13
N PHE A 186 -4.10 -10.05 -6.36
CA PHE A 186 -4.82 -9.92 -5.10
C PHE A 186 -5.87 -8.82 -5.18
N MET A 187 -7.05 -9.09 -4.63
CA MET A 187 -8.24 -8.27 -4.73
C MET A 187 -8.93 -8.16 -3.36
N PRO A 188 -9.31 -6.97 -2.89
CA PRO A 188 -10.09 -6.84 -1.66
C PRO A 188 -11.54 -7.28 -1.92
N ALA A 189 -12.05 -8.25 -1.17
CA ALA A 189 -13.42 -8.75 -1.34
C ALA A 189 -14.50 -7.70 -0.99
N LEU A 190 -14.10 -6.61 -0.35
CA LEU A 190 -14.97 -5.49 -0.02
C LEU A 190 -15.25 -4.55 -1.19
N TYR A 191 -14.49 -4.62 -2.30
CA TYR A 191 -14.61 -3.67 -3.41
C TYR A 191 -15.59 -4.16 -4.48
N ASP A 192 -16.08 -3.21 -5.29
CA ASP A 192 -17.01 -3.49 -6.38
C ASP A 192 -16.32 -4.26 -7.54
N MET A 193 -17.04 -5.24 -8.07
CA MET A 193 -16.57 -6.17 -9.09
C MET A 193 -16.23 -5.51 -10.42
N SER A 194 -16.84 -4.36 -10.74
CA SER A 194 -16.53 -3.59 -11.97
C SER A 194 -15.06 -3.14 -12.05
N SER A 195 -14.33 -3.19 -10.94
CA SER A 195 -12.91 -2.85 -10.86
C SER A 195 -11.97 -4.03 -11.20
N PHE A 196 -12.46 -5.28 -11.25
CA PHE A 196 -11.60 -6.47 -11.34
C PHE A 196 -11.23 -6.91 -12.75
N ASP A 197 -12.02 -6.63 -13.79
CA ASP A 197 -11.66 -6.99 -15.18
C ASP A 197 -10.27 -6.48 -15.57
N LYS A 198 -9.91 -5.29 -15.07
CA LYS A 198 -8.59 -4.67 -15.29
C LYS A 198 -7.45 -5.39 -14.56
N VAL A 199 -7.75 -6.00 -13.43
CA VAL A 199 -6.79 -6.78 -12.65
C VAL A 199 -6.62 -8.14 -13.31
N LEU A 200 -7.72 -8.79 -13.70
CA LEU A 200 -7.74 -10.08 -14.40
C LEU A 200 -7.03 -10.03 -15.76
N ALA A 201 -7.20 -8.92 -16.50
CA ALA A 201 -6.50 -8.70 -17.76
C ALA A 201 -4.97 -8.68 -17.64
N LYS A 202 -4.41 -8.54 -16.44
CA LYS A 202 -2.96 -8.57 -16.21
C LYS A 202 -2.43 -9.99 -15.97
N LEU A 203 -3.31 -10.96 -15.70
CA LEU A 203 -2.92 -12.30 -15.31
C LEU A 203 -2.79 -13.18 -16.56
N PRO A 204 -1.57 -13.59 -16.97
CA PRO A 204 -1.38 -14.42 -18.17
C PRO A 204 -2.13 -15.75 -18.09
N ALA A 205 -2.35 -16.30 -16.90
CA ALA A 205 -3.15 -17.52 -16.71
C ALA A 205 -4.56 -17.35 -17.30
N VAL A 206 -5.19 -16.19 -17.13
CA VAL A 206 -6.51 -15.88 -17.67
C VAL A 206 -6.46 -15.73 -19.19
N GLU A 207 -5.48 -15.00 -19.73
CA GLU A 207 -5.35 -14.85 -21.19
C GLU A 207 -5.14 -16.18 -21.91
N LEU A 208 -4.35 -17.07 -21.33
CA LEU A 208 -4.10 -18.42 -21.82
C LEU A 208 -5.38 -19.27 -21.74
N ALA A 209 -6.06 -19.27 -20.59
CA ALA A 209 -7.28 -20.04 -20.37
C ALA A 209 -8.44 -19.59 -21.27
N GLU A 210 -8.54 -18.29 -21.56
CA GLU A 210 -9.56 -17.74 -22.44
C GLU A 210 -9.21 -17.85 -23.93
N GLY A 211 -8.03 -18.39 -24.27
CA GLY A 211 -7.59 -18.57 -25.66
C GLY A 211 -7.26 -17.26 -26.38
N ARG A 212 -6.92 -16.19 -25.65
CA ARG A 212 -6.53 -14.89 -26.23
C ARG A 212 -5.13 -14.92 -26.86
N VAL A 213 -4.34 -15.94 -26.52
CA VAL A 213 -2.98 -16.16 -27.04
C VAL A 213 -3.01 -17.12 -28.22
N ARG A 214 -2.28 -16.79 -29.30
CA ARG A 214 -2.20 -17.62 -30.51
C ARG A 214 -1.81 -19.06 -30.18
N GLY A 215 -2.60 -20.02 -30.65
CA GLY A 215 -2.35 -21.46 -30.47
C GLY A 215 -2.95 -22.05 -29.19
N MET A 216 -3.52 -21.22 -28.31
CA MET A 216 -4.23 -21.68 -27.12
C MET A 216 -5.71 -21.93 -27.41
N LYS A 217 -6.26 -22.98 -26.81
CA LYS A 217 -7.70 -23.25 -26.84
C LYS A 217 -8.40 -22.40 -25.78
N LYS A 218 -9.61 -21.94 -26.09
CA LYS A 218 -10.50 -21.36 -25.09
C LYS A 218 -11.03 -22.48 -24.18
N LEU A 219 -10.56 -22.48 -22.94
CA LEU A 219 -10.94 -23.42 -21.88
C LEU A 219 -11.87 -22.78 -20.85
N LEU A 220 -11.81 -21.45 -20.70
CA LEU A 220 -12.54 -20.67 -19.71
C LEU A 220 -13.34 -19.54 -20.37
N ASP A 221 -14.57 -19.32 -19.91
CA ASP A 221 -15.37 -18.16 -20.27
C ASP A 221 -15.19 -17.05 -19.24
N HIS A 222 -14.92 -15.83 -19.71
CA HIS A 222 -14.65 -14.67 -18.86
C HIS A 222 -15.77 -14.40 -17.84
N ASP A 223 -17.02 -14.35 -18.30
CA ASP A 223 -18.17 -14.11 -17.42
C ASP A 223 -18.35 -15.19 -16.36
N SER A 224 -17.98 -16.44 -16.67
CA SER A 224 -18.01 -17.55 -15.69
C SER A 224 -16.94 -17.37 -14.63
N LEU A 225 -15.72 -16.99 -15.03
CA LEU A 225 -14.62 -16.65 -14.10
C LEU A 225 -15.02 -15.51 -13.16
N VAL A 226 -15.55 -14.42 -13.71
CA VAL A 226 -15.97 -13.25 -12.92
C VAL A 226 -17.06 -13.63 -11.91
N LYS A 227 -18.05 -14.45 -12.30
CA LYS A 227 -19.07 -14.96 -11.38
C LYS A 227 -18.50 -15.81 -10.25
N SER A 228 -17.52 -16.68 -10.54
CA SER A 228 -16.86 -17.49 -9.51
C SER A 228 -16.12 -16.61 -8.49
N ILE A 229 -15.42 -15.58 -8.97
CA ILE A 229 -14.71 -14.62 -8.12
C ILE A 229 -15.70 -13.79 -7.29
N ASP A 230 -16.79 -13.31 -7.91
CA ASP A 230 -17.85 -12.55 -7.22
C ASP A 230 -18.50 -13.38 -6.11
N GLY A 231 -18.90 -14.62 -6.42
CA GLY A 231 -19.49 -15.53 -5.45
C GLY A 231 -18.57 -15.77 -4.25
N LEU A 232 -17.28 -15.97 -4.51
CA LEU A 232 -16.28 -16.13 -3.44
C LEU A 232 -16.05 -14.82 -2.66
N ALA A 233 -15.95 -13.67 -3.32
CA ALA A 233 -15.78 -12.37 -2.67
C ALA A 233 -16.97 -12.03 -1.78
N ALA A 234 -18.20 -12.24 -2.28
CA ALA A 234 -19.43 -12.04 -1.53
C ALA A 234 -19.51 -12.97 -0.30
N PHE A 235 -19.11 -14.24 -0.46
CA PHE A 235 -19.01 -15.21 0.64
C PHE A 235 -17.99 -14.76 1.70
N MET A 236 -16.76 -14.43 1.30
CA MET A 236 -15.71 -13.97 2.20
C MET A 236 -16.11 -12.70 2.94
N LYS A 237 -16.74 -11.74 2.26
CA LYS A 237 -17.27 -10.52 2.86
C LYS A 237 -18.37 -10.81 3.87
N HIS A 238 -19.30 -11.72 3.57
CA HIS A 238 -20.41 -12.07 4.44
C HIS A 238 -19.92 -12.67 5.77
N TYR A 239 -18.97 -13.59 5.73
CA TYR A 239 -18.37 -14.21 6.91
C TYR A 239 -17.05 -13.53 7.32
N SER A 240 -17.02 -12.19 7.31
CA SER A 240 -15.85 -11.42 7.73
C SER A 240 -16.10 -10.62 8.99
N ALA A 241 -15.02 -10.22 9.66
CA ALA A 241 -15.05 -9.31 10.79
C ALA A 241 -15.54 -7.89 10.44
N TYR A 242 -15.87 -7.59 9.17
CA TYR A 242 -16.42 -6.30 8.75
C TYR A 242 -17.95 -6.36 8.53
N ASN A 243 -18.56 -7.55 8.66
CA ASN A 243 -20.00 -7.71 8.71
C ASN A 243 -20.47 -7.85 10.17
N PRO A 244 -21.25 -6.89 10.73
CA PRO A 244 -21.76 -6.97 12.10
C PRO A 244 -22.63 -8.20 12.36
N ASP A 245 -23.30 -8.70 11.32
CA ASP A 245 -24.26 -9.80 11.41
C ASP A 245 -23.61 -11.17 11.13
N ALA A 246 -22.28 -11.21 10.93
CA ALA A 246 -21.56 -12.45 10.70
C ALA A 246 -21.64 -13.37 11.93
N PRO A 247 -22.16 -14.60 11.80
CA PRO A 247 -22.28 -15.52 12.93
C PRO A 247 -20.92 -16.09 13.38
N PHE A 248 -19.95 -16.12 12.46
CA PHE A 248 -18.58 -16.61 12.62
C PHE A 248 -17.75 -16.15 11.41
N LEU A 249 -16.45 -16.43 11.42
CA LEU A 249 -15.52 -16.05 10.36
C LEU A 249 -15.23 -17.21 9.41
N VAL A 250 -15.04 -16.89 8.14
CA VAL A 250 -14.29 -17.72 7.20
C VAL A 250 -12.87 -17.17 7.14
N GLU A 251 -11.90 -17.95 7.61
CA GLU A 251 -10.49 -17.57 7.61
C GLU A 251 -9.87 -17.80 6.24
N GLU A 252 -10.24 -18.90 5.58
CA GLU A 252 -9.61 -19.37 4.36
C GLU A 252 -10.58 -20.24 3.54
N VAL A 253 -10.52 -20.05 2.22
CA VAL A 253 -11.03 -20.92 1.18
C VAL A 253 -9.92 -21.01 0.13
N GLU A 254 -9.35 -22.18 -0.11
CA GLU A 254 -8.34 -22.36 -1.16
C GLU A 254 -8.79 -23.45 -2.13
N ILE A 255 -8.79 -23.12 -3.42
CA ILE A 255 -9.09 -24.04 -4.51
C ILE A 255 -7.81 -24.21 -5.33
N ASN A 256 -7.11 -25.31 -5.07
CA ASN A 256 -5.82 -25.60 -5.70
C ASN A 256 -5.66 -27.11 -5.99
N PRO A 257 -5.88 -27.57 -7.24
CA PRO A 257 -6.12 -26.75 -8.43
C PRO A 257 -7.60 -26.42 -8.69
N ALA A 258 -7.83 -25.20 -9.17
CA ALA A 258 -9.03 -24.80 -9.92
C ALA A 258 -8.76 -24.99 -11.42
N MET A 259 -9.45 -25.93 -12.06
CA MET A 259 -9.19 -26.31 -13.45
C MET A 259 -10.17 -25.67 -14.42
N ALA A 260 -9.69 -25.08 -15.52
CA ALA A 260 -10.51 -24.58 -16.60
C ALA A 260 -11.06 -25.73 -17.46
N ILE A 261 -12.34 -26.07 -17.29
CA ILE A 261 -13.02 -27.15 -18.02
C ILE A 261 -14.38 -26.66 -18.53
N GLY A 262 -14.64 -26.82 -19.82
CA GLY A 262 -15.96 -26.57 -20.40
C GLY A 262 -16.46 -25.12 -20.21
N GLY A 263 -15.56 -24.14 -20.22
CA GLY A 263 -15.89 -22.72 -20.03
C GLY A 263 -15.98 -22.28 -18.56
N LYS A 264 -15.69 -23.16 -17.59
CA LYS A 264 -15.83 -22.87 -16.15
C LYS A 264 -14.54 -23.21 -15.39
N LEU A 265 -14.36 -22.59 -14.23
CA LEU A 265 -13.39 -23.06 -13.23
C LEU A 265 -14.02 -24.17 -12.40
N VAL A 266 -13.43 -25.34 -12.42
CA VAL A 266 -13.85 -26.53 -11.69
C VAL A 266 -12.87 -26.79 -10.54
N ALA A 267 -13.37 -26.84 -9.30
CA ALA A 267 -12.57 -27.15 -8.12
C ALA A 267 -12.24 -28.65 -8.08
N LEU A 268 -10.97 -29.01 -8.31
CA LEU A 268 -10.49 -30.40 -8.20
C LEU A 268 -10.00 -30.76 -6.79
N ASP A 269 -9.75 -29.74 -5.98
CA ASP A 269 -9.44 -29.82 -4.56
C ASP A 269 -9.93 -28.54 -3.88
N GLY A 270 -10.11 -28.59 -2.56
CA GLY A 270 -10.64 -27.49 -1.79
C GLY A 270 -10.34 -27.58 -0.30
N VAL A 271 -9.81 -26.50 0.27
CA VAL A 271 -9.65 -26.31 1.71
C VAL A 271 -10.56 -25.17 2.14
N LEU A 272 -11.31 -25.35 3.24
CA LEU A 272 -12.10 -24.28 3.85
C LEU A 272 -11.94 -24.33 5.36
N ARG A 273 -11.64 -23.18 5.96
CA ARG A 273 -11.50 -23.01 7.41
C ARG A 273 -12.43 -21.92 7.93
N VAL A 274 -13.13 -22.25 9.00
CA VAL A 274 -13.96 -21.31 9.78
C VAL A 274 -13.39 -21.10 11.17
N ALA A 275 -13.66 -19.95 11.76
CA ALA A 275 -13.27 -19.63 13.13
C ALA A 275 -14.38 -18.88 13.88
N PRO A 276 -14.47 -19.01 15.21
CA PRO A 276 -15.40 -18.24 16.02
C PRO A 276 -15.20 -16.73 15.86
N PHE A 277 -16.30 -15.97 15.87
CA PHE A 277 -16.26 -14.51 15.90
C PHE A 277 -16.71 -14.00 17.27
N ASN A 278 -15.78 -13.43 18.05
CA ASN A 278 -16.01 -13.03 19.45
C ASN A 278 -15.88 -11.52 19.69
N GLY A 279 -15.86 -10.70 18.64
CA GLY A 279 -15.62 -9.26 18.75
C GLY A 279 -16.65 -8.41 18.01
N PRO A 280 -16.72 -7.10 18.30
CA PRO A 280 -17.45 -6.18 17.43
C PRO A 280 -16.77 -6.14 16.06
N PRO A 281 -17.51 -5.77 15.00
CA PRO A 281 -16.93 -5.63 13.67
C PRO A 281 -15.79 -4.60 13.66
N LYS A 282 -14.75 -4.89 12.87
CA LYS A 282 -13.66 -3.94 12.64
C LYS A 282 -14.18 -2.74 11.85
N SER A 283 -13.89 -1.54 12.35
CA SER A 283 -14.28 -0.30 11.69
C SER A 283 -13.35 0.02 10.52
N VAL A 284 -13.92 0.43 9.39
CA VAL A 284 -13.19 1.00 8.23
C VAL A 284 -12.81 2.47 8.42
N ILE A 285 -13.05 3.02 9.60
CA ILE A 285 -12.73 4.39 10.04
C ILE A 285 -11.99 4.29 11.38
N SER A 286 -11.07 5.21 11.66
CA SER A 286 -10.46 5.24 13.00
C SER A 286 -11.53 5.38 14.10
N PRO A 287 -11.53 4.52 15.12
CA PRO A 287 -12.35 4.74 16.31
C PRO A 287 -11.76 5.83 17.21
N LYS A 288 -10.55 6.32 16.90
CA LYS A 288 -9.79 7.28 17.72
C LYS A 288 -10.31 8.70 17.48
N PRO A 289 -10.26 9.59 18.50
CA PRO A 289 -10.68 10.99 18.34
C PRO A 289 -9.63 11.80 17.57
N LEU A 290 -9.51 11.57 16.25
CA LEU A 290 -8.46 12.15 15.40
C LEU A 290 -8.38 13.68 15.42
N HIS A 291 -9.49 14.37 15.70
CA HIS A 291 -9.51 15.83 15.86
C HIS A 291 -8.55 16.31 16.97
N LYS A 292 -8.21 15.47 17.95
CA LYS A 292 -7.24 15.78 19.01
C LYS A 292 -5.79 15.81 18.52
N ILE A 293 -5.49 15.36 17.30
CA ILE A 293 -4.17 15.53 16.67
C ILE A 293 -3.78 17.01 16.60
N GLU A 294 -4.75 17.92 16.40
CA GLU A 294 -4.47 19.37 16.39
C GLU A 294 -3.87 19.87 17.69
N ASN A 295 -4.17 19.25 18.84
CA ASN A 295 -3.58 19.63 20.12
C ASN A 295 -2.07 19.34 20.17
N MET A 296 -1.58 18.39 19.39
CA MET A 296 -0.13 18.14 19.26
C MET A 296 0.56 19.14 18.31
N LEU A 297 -0.17 19.64 17.33
CA LEU A 297 0.39 20.45 16.24
C LEU A 297 0.31 21.95 16.53
N ARG A 298 -0.76 22.39 17.20
CA ARG A 298 -1.02 23.80 17.54
C ARG A 298 -1.51 23.93 18.99
N PRO A 299 -0.70 23.48 19.97
CA PRO A 299 -1.08 23.55 21.39
C PRO A 299 -1.17 25.01 21.87
N LYS A 300 -2.06 25.24 22.83
CA LYS A 300 -2.14 26.45 23.66
C LYS A 300 -1.58 26.23 25.06
N SER A 301 -1.27 24.99 25.42
CA SER A 301 -0.58 24.61 26.66
C SER A 301 0.25 23.35 26.46
N VAL A 302 1.47 23.33 27.01
CA VAL A 302 2.42 22.22 26.83
C VAL A 302 3.06 21.86 28.16
N ALA A 303 3.04 20.57 28.51
CA ALA A 303 3.85 20.02 29.59
C ALA A 303 5.01 19.19 29.01
N ILE A 304 6.21 19.30 29.61
CA ILE A 304 7.41 18.64 29.07
C ILE A 304 8.16 17.92 30.19
N ALA A 305 8.20 16.60 30.13
CA ALA A 305 9.03 15.76 30.97
C ALA A 305 10.35 15.39 30.27
N GLY A 306 11.45 15.40 31.02
CA GLY A 306 12.79 15.11 30.49
C GLY A 306 13.63 16.35 30.17
N VAL A 307 13.24 17.52 30.70
CA VAL A 307 14.04 18.75 30.64
C VAL A 307 15.09 18.72 31.75
N SER A 308 16.29 19.25 31.49
CA SER A 308 17.35 19.47 32.48
C SER A 308 17.47 20.95 32.83
N SER A 309 17.80 21.22 34.09
CA SER A 309 18.12 22.55 34.62
C SER A 309 19.60 22.95 34.42
N SER A 310 20.44 22.05 33.90
CA SER A 310 21.83 22.37 33.60
C SER A 310 21.92 23.46 32.52
N PRO A 311 22.74 24.51 32.71
CA PRO A 311 22.95 25.54 31.71
C PRO A 311 23.40 24.95 30.36
N GLY A 312 22.74 25.35 29.27
CA GLY A 312 23.09 24.88 27.93
C GLY A 312 22.74 23.42 27.63
N ALA A 313 21.88 22.78 28.43
CA ALA A 313 21.46 21.40 28.21
C ALA A 313 20.91 21.17 26.78
N LYS A 314 21.34 20.06 26.16
CA LYS A 314 21.02 19.67 24.77
C LYS A 314 20.25 18.36 24.66
N ASN A 315 19.70 17.85 25.76
CA ASN A 315 18.83 16.66 25.69
C ASN A 315 17.53 16.99 24.91
N PRO A 316 16.81 15.96 24.43
CA PRO A 316 15.60 16.17 23.62
C PRO A 316 14.56 17.09 24.26
N GLY A 317 14.31 16.96 25.57
CA GLY A 317 13.35 17.80 26.29
C GLY A 317 13.69 19.30 26.22
N ASN A 318 14.96 19.66 26.47
CA ASN A 318 15.41 21.05 26.37
C ASN A 318 15.36 21.59 24.93
N VAL A 319 15.72 20.77 23.94
CA VAL A 319 15.66 21.21 22.52
C VAL A 319 14.23 21.51 22.11
N ILE A 320 13.30 20.60 22.44
CA ILE A 320 11.89 20.78 22.11
C ILE A 320 11.30 21.98 22.87
N MET A 321 11.63 22.13 24.16
CA MET A 321 11.16 23.27 24.96
C MET A 321 11.51 24.62 24.32
N ARG A 322 12.74 24.77 23.82
CA ARG A 322 13.15 26.01 23.12
C ARG A 322 12.37 26.22 21.82
N LYS A 323 12.00 25.16 21.11
CA LYS A 323 11.14 25.25 19.91
C LYS A 323 9.70 25.61 20.25
N VAL A 324 9.16 25.08 21.35
CA VAL A 324 7.83 25.47 21.87
C VAL A 324 7.81 26.95 22.22
N LEU A 325 8.86 27.47 22.85
CA LEU A 325 9.01 28.89 23.14
C LEU A 325 9.18 29.73 21.87
N ALA A 326 9.98 29.26 20.90
CA ALA A 326 10.16 29.92 19.61
C ALA A 326 8.89 29.94 18.74
N TYR A 327 8.00 28.96 18.91
CA TYR A 327 6.65 28.97 18.33
C TYR A 327 5.78 30.12 18.87
N GLY A 328 6.16 30.73 20.01
CA GLY A 328 5.50 31.89 20.59
C GLY A 328 4.52 31.54 21.72
N LEU A 329 4.61 30.34 22.28
CA LEU A 329 3.77 29.97 23.42
C LEU A 329 4.22 30.73 24.68
N PRO A 330 3.32 31.41 25.42
CA PRO A 330 3.70 32.12 26.64
C PRO A 330 4.36 31.18 27.65
N THR A 331 5.37 31.64 28.38
CA THR A 331 6.06 30.83 29.40
C THR A 331 5.11 30.36 30.50
N SER A 332 4.01 31.09 30.75
CA SER A 332 2.94 30.69 31.68
C SER A 332 2.08 29.53 31.19
N GLN A 333 2.22 29.13 29.93
CA GLN A 333 1.54 27.98 29.31
C GLN A 333 2.49 26.82 28.99
N VAL A 334 3.75 26.92 29.42
CA VAL A 334 4.76 25.87 29.28
C VAL A 334 5.13 25.36 30.67
N TYR A 335 4.95 24.07 30.92
CA TYR A 335 5.10 23.44 32.23
C TYR A 335 6.17 22.34 32.19
N PRO A 336 7.45 22.65 32.49
CA PRO A 336 8.46 21.62 32.66
C PRO A 336 8.16 20.74 33.87
N ILE A 337 8.10 19.43 33.68
CA ILE A 337 7.96 18.45 34.77
C ILE A 337 9.36 18.08 35.24
N HIS A 338 9.74 18.56 36.42
CA HIS A 338 11.09 18.40 36.96
C HIS A 338 11.08 18.20 38.49
N PRO A 339 11.84 17.23 39.04
CA PRO A 339 11.74 16.84 40.44
C PRO A 339 12.26 17.90 41.44
N LYS A 340 13.20 18.76 41.03
CA LYS A 340 13.91 19.70 41.95
C LYS A 340 13.90 21.18 41.56
N ALA A 341 14.17 21.52 40.29
CA ALA A 341 14.15 22.89 39.80
C ALA A 341 12.79 23.57 39.94
N ASP A 342 12.77 24.86 40.25
CA ASP A 342 11.55 25.66 40.33
C ASP A 342 11.22 26.37 39.01
N GLU A 343 12.25 26.64 38.21
CA GLU A 343 12.14 27.31 36.91
C GLU A 343 13.21 26.78 35.94
N ILE A 344 12.83 26.64 34.66
CA ILE A 344 13.74 26.30 33.56
C ILE A 344 13.34 27.16 32.35
N GLU A 345 14.30 27.81 31.69
CA GLU A 345 14.07 28.63 30.47
C GLU A 345 12.90 29.63 30.62
N GLY A 346 12.78 30.27 31.80
CA GLY A 346 11.71 31.24 32.06
C GLY A 346 10.34 30.64 32.45
N CYS A 347 10.23 29.31 32.50
CA CYS A 347 8.98 28.59 32.70
C CYS A 347 8.93 27.91 34.08
N LYS A 348 7.82 28.07 34.79
CA LYS A 348 7.63 27.48 36.13
C LYS A 348 7.54 25.96 36.05
N CYS A 349 8.38 25.28 36.84
CA CYS A 349 8.37 23.83 36.91
C CYS A 349 7.24 23.30 37.81
N VAL A 350 6.74 22.13 37.46
CA VAL A 350 5.87 21.29 38.30
C VAL A 350 6.60 19.98 38.63
N ARG A 351 6.24 19.35 39.75
CA ARG A 351 6.96 18.15 40.23
C ARG A 351 6.57 16.88 39.48
N ASP A 352 5.30 16.76 39.16
CA ASP A 352 4.65 15.58 38.60
C ASP A 352 3.33 15.96 37.90
N ILE A 353 2.58 14.96 37.43
CA ILE A 353 1.27 15.15 36.79
C ILE A 353 0.23 15.74 37.76
N GLU A 354 0.33 15.44 39.05
CA GLU A 354 -0.60 15.97 40.04
C GLU A 354 -0.39 17.47 40.26
N GLY A 355 0.86 17.89 40.41
CA GLY A 355 1.25 19.29 40.46
C GLY A 355 0.83 20.04 39.18
N LEU A 356 0.98 19.41 38.02
CA LEU A 356 0.50 19.96 36.74
C LEU A 356 -1.02 20.24 36.78
N LEU A 357 -1.82 19.25 37.15
CA LEU A 357 -3.28 19.40 37.21
C LEU A 357 -3.71 20.40 38.27
N SER A 358 -3.03 20.44 39.42
CA SER A 358 -3.29 21.40 40.49
C SER A 358 -3.14 22.85 40.00
N VAL A 359 -2.04 23.19 39.33
CA VAL A 359 -1.81 24.55 38.83
C VAL A 359 -2.71 24.94 37.65
N ARG A 360 -3.30 23.96 36.96
CA ARG A 360 -4.21 24.17 35.82
C ARG A 360 -5.69 24.03 36.18
N GLY A 361 -6.03 23.92 37.47
CA GLY A 361 -7.44 23.79 37.89
C GLY A 361 -8.10 22.49 37.43
N GLN A 362 -7.34 21.40 37.37
CA GLN A 362 -7.74 20.06 36.91
C GLN A 362 -8.01 19.95 35.40
N GLU A 363 -7.64 20.96 34.61
CA GLU A 363 -7.75 20.90 33.15
C GLU A 363 -6.55 20.16 32.51
N PRO A 364 -6.79 19.31 31.48
CA PRO A 364 -5.74 18.65 30.71
C PRO A 364 -4.95 19.64 29.85
N VAL A 365 -3.64 19.46 29.70
CA VAL A 365 -2.86 20.23 28.72
C VAL A 365 -3.18 19.79 27.30
N ASP A 366 -2.94 20.65 26.31
CA ASP A 366 -3.12 20.25 24.91
C ASP A 366 -2.11 19.17 24.52
N LEU A 367 -0.85 19.37 24.94
CA LEU A 367 0.26 18.47 24.62
C LEU A 367 1.11 18.14 25.85
N LEU A 368 1.30 16.84 26.12
CA LEU A 368 2.31 16.32 27.04
C LEU A 368 3.44 15.64 26.25
N LEU A 369 4.67 16.15 26.40
CA LEU A 369 5.89 15.61 25.80
C LEU A 369 6.68 14.80 26.83
N ILE A 370 7.09 13.58 26.48
CA ILE A 370 7.76 12.65 27.41
C ILE A 370 9.10 12.17 26.82
N GLY A 371 10.19 12.74 27.33
CA GLY A 371 11.58 12.41 26.99
C GLY A 371 12.40 11.89 28.18
N VAL A 372 11.87 10.93 28.94
CA VAL A 372 12.53 10.29 30.11
C VAL A 372 12.76 8.79 29.86
N PRO A 373 13.63 8.10 30.61
CA PRO A 373 13.87 6.66 30.40
C PRO A 373 12.57 5.82 30.37
N ALA A 374 12.54 4.78 29.53
CA ALA A 374 11.33 4.01 29.17
C ALA A 374 10.42 3.64 30.34
N ALA A 375 10.97 3.14 31.46
CA ALA A 375 10.19 2.76 32.63
C ALA A 375 9.45 3.95 33.28
N ALA A 376 10.12 5.10 33.41
CA ALA A 376 9.50 6.32 33.91
C ALA A 376 8.50 6.90 32.89
N ALA A 377 8.81 6.78 31.59
CA ALA A 377 7.90 7.22 30.53
C ALA A 377 6.60 6.40 30.55
N GLY A 378 6.69 5.07 30.65
CA GLY A 378 5.51 4.20 30.75
C GLY A 378 4.64 4.51 31.97
N ALA A 379 5.26 4.67 33.15
CA ALA A 379 4.53 5.05 34.36
C ALA A 379 3.84 6.41 34.24
N MET A 380 4.51 7.40 33.62
CA MET A 380 3.94 8.72 33.41
C MET A 380 2.79 8.71 32.38
N VAL A 381 2.91 7.93 31.32
CA VAL A 381 1.82 7.72 30.35
C VAL A 381 0.62 7.08 31.03
N ASP A 382 0.85 6.04 31.84
CA ASP A 382 -0.18 5.37 32.63
C ASP A 382 -0.91 6.35 33.57
N GLU A 383 -0.16 7.17 34.31
CA GLU A 383 -0.74 8.19 35.18
C GLU A 383 -1.52 9.25 34.38
N ALA A 384 -1.00 9.70 33.23
CA ALA A 384 -1.65 10.67 32.37
C ALA A 384 -2.98 10.14 31.81
N PHE A 385 -3.07 8.85 31.51
CA PHE A 385 -4.32 8.18 31.13
C PHE A 385 -5.32 8.17 32.29
N THR A 386 -4.86 7.80 33.50
CA THR A 386 -5.71 7.68 34.70
C THR A 386 -6.30 9.01 35.12
N LYS A 387 -5.49 10.07 35.13
CA LYS A 387 -5.90 11.41 35.57
C LYS A 387 -6.46 12.27 34.43
N TYR A 388 -6.42 11.79 33.19
CA TYR A 388 -6.70 12.57 31.98
C TYR A 388 -5.90 13.88 31.96
N ALA A 389 -4.57 13.78 31.99
CA ALA A 389 -3.69 14.94 32.13
C ALA A 389 -3.45 15.72 30.83
N ALA A 390 -3.75 15.13 29.67
CA ALA A 390 -3.48 15.74 28.37
C ALA A 390 -4.47 15.31 27.29
N HIS A 391 -4.70 16.16 26.29
CA HIS A 391 -5.47 15.83 25.10
C HIS A 391 -4.64 15.03 24.08
N GLY A 392 -3.37 15.41 23.90
CA GLY A 392 -2.37 14.72 23.08
C GLY A 392 -1.10 14.44 23.86
N ILE A 393 -0.49 13.28 23.62
CA ILE A 393 0.77 12.86 24.25
C ILE A 393 1.75 12.48 23.15
N GLN A 394 2.99 12.99 23.18
CA GLN A 394 4.08 12.45 22.35
C GLN A 394 5.15 11.83 23.24
N VAL A 395 5.43 10.55 22.99
CA VAL A 395 6.44 9.80 23.72
C VAL A 395 7.70 9.70 22.86
N ILE A 396 8.66 10.58 23.13
CA ILE A 396 9.93 10.66 22.40
C ILE A 396 10.83 9.45 22.71
N SER A 397 10.64 8.89 23.90
CA SER A 397 11.52 7.88 24.49
C SER A 397 11.40 6.54 23.77
N GLY A 398 12.54 5.92 23.45
CA GLY A 398 12.63 4.52 23.01
C GLY A 398 12.83 3.55 24.19
N GLY A 399 12.89 2.25 23.90
CA GLY A 399 13.00 1.19 24.92
C GLY A 399 11.66 0.55 25.30
N PHE A 400 10.69 0.64 24.41
CA PHE A 400 9.37 0.01 24.49
C PHE A 400 9.42 -1.31 23.71
N GLY A 401 8.49 -1.55 22.78
CA GLY A 401 8.48 -2.72 21.91
C GLY A 401 9.74 -2.98 21.05
N GLU A 402 10.74 -2.10 21.00
CA GLU A 402 12.05 -2.41 20.39
C GLU A 402 12.79 -3.46 21.21
N THR A 403 12.42 -3.59 22.48
CA THR A 403 13.07 -4.45 23.46
C THR A 403 12.08 -5.46 24.00
N LYS A 404 12.57 -6.66 24.33
CA LYS A 404 11.74 -7.70 24.95
C LYS A 404 11.15 -7.24 26.29
N SER A 405 11.90 -6.46 27.07
CA SER A 405 11.45 -5.92 28.37
C SER A 405 10.40 -4.83 28.24
N GLY A 406 10.52 -3.94 27.24
CA GLY A 406 9.58 -2.84 27.00
C GLY A 406 8.32 -3.26 26.24
N ALA A 407 8.35 -4.33 25.44
CA ALA A 407 7.20 -4.81 24.67
C ALA A 407 5.98 -5.14 25.54
N ARG A 408 6.21 -5.71 26.73
CA ARG A 408 5.12 -6.00 27.68
C ARG A 408 4.44 -4.73 28.18
N MET A 409 5.24 -3.73 28.58
CA MET A 409 4.74 -2.44 29.07
C MET A 409 3.96 -1.71 27.98
N GLN A 410 4.44 -1.73 26.73
CA GLN A 410 3.71 -1.14 25.60
C GLN A 410 2.35 -1.81 25.41
N LYS A 411 2.28 -3.14 25.41
CA LYS A 411 1.02 -3.89 25.30
C LYS A 411 0.03 -3.58 26.44
N GLU A 412 0.53 -3.42 27.66
CA GLU A 412 -0.30 -3.02 28.81
C GLU A 412 -0.90 -1.62 28.62
N LEU A 413 -0.12 -0.66 28.09
CA LEU A 413 -0.60 0.69 27.75
C LEU A 413 -1.59 0.70 26.57
N GLU A 414 -1.37 -0.13 25.54
CA GLU A 414 -2.29 -0.33 24.41
C GLU A 414 -3.64 -0.83 24.90
N ALA A 415 -3.64 -1.86 25.77
CA ALA A 415 -4.86 -2.40 26.36
C ALA A 415 -5.61 -1.34 27.18
N ARG A 416 -4.90 -0.49 27.92
CA ARG A 416 -5.50 0.64 28.64
C ARG A 416 -6.13 1.67 27.72
N LEU A 417 -5.45 2.05 26.62
CA LEU A 417 -6.01 2.96 25.61
C LEU A 417 -7.26 2.38 24.96
N ALA A 418 -7.29 1.07 24.70
CA ALA A 418 -8.45 0.38 24.17
C ALA A 418 -9.67 0.54 25.11
N GLN A 419 -9.49 0.36 26.42
CA GLN A 419 -10.54 0.57 27.43
C GLN A 419 -11.09 2.01 27.44
N LEU A 420 -10.23 3.02 27.26
CA LEU A 420 -10.64 4.42 27.22
C LEU A 420 -11.47 4.80 25.99
N THR A 421 -11.52 3.95 24.96
CA THR A 421 -12.36 4.16 23.76
C THR A 421 -13.84 4.21 24.09
N ALA A 422 -14.28 3.62 25.20
CA ALA A 422 -15.65 3.75 25.70
C ALA A 422 -16.00 5.17 26.19
N THR A 423 -15.00 6.04 26.39
CA THR A 423 -15.14 7.42 26.87
C THR A 423 -14.32 8.39 26.00
N PRO A 424 -14.71 8.60 24.73
CA PRO A 424 -13.89 9.29 23.73
C PRO A 424 -13.53 10.75 24.09
N GLU A 425 -14.37 11.41 24.90
CA GLU A 425 -14.14 12.77 25.40
C GLU A 425 -12.91 12.81 26.32
N ARG A 426 -12.73 11.80 27.17
CA ARG A 426 -11.59 11.67 28.12
C ARG A 426 -10.49 10.72 27.63
N ARG A 427 -10.55 10.28 26.37
CA ARG A 427 -9.47 9.50 25.75
C ARG A 427 -8.40 10.43 25.15
N PRO A 428 -7.13 10.40 25.59
CA PRO A 428 -6.07 11.10 24.89
C PRO A 428 -5.77 10.44 23.54
N VAL A 429 -5.00 11.13 22.70
CA VAL A 429 -4.32 10.50 21.55
C VAL A 429 -2.82 10.46 21.81
N VAL A 430 -2.15 9.38 21.40
CA VAL A 430 -0.71 9.19 21.66
C VAL A 430 0.07 9.01 20.35
N ASN A 431 1.16 9.76 20.20
CA ASN A 431 2.14 9.56 19.13
C ASN A 431 3.43 8.94 19.69
N GLY A 432 4.02 8.00 18.97
CA GLY A 432 5.14 7.17 19.44
C GLY A 432 4.68 5.88 20.14
N PRO A 433 5.46 5.32 21.09
CA PRO A 433 6.78 5.78 21.55
C PRO A 433 7.85 5.80 20.47
N ASN A 434 9.08 6.22 20.83
CA ASN A 434 10.22 6.31 19.91
C ASN A 434 9.91 7.15 18.67
N THR A 435 9.21 8.27 18.86
CA THR A 435 9.01 9.26 17.81
C THR A 435 10.10 10.33 17.86
N VAL A 436 10.55 10.77 16.69
CA VAL A 436 11.40 11.97 16.58
C VAL A 436 10.59 13.26 16.73
N GLY A 437 9.27 13.20 16.63
CA GLY A 437 8.36 14.36 16.68
C GLY A 437 7.87 14.79 15.29
N ASN A 438 7.47 16.05 15.17
CA ASN A 438 6.88 16.59 13.95
C ASN A 438 7.48 17.95 13.51
N PHE A 439 7.37 18.19 12.21
CA PHE A 439 7.48 19.49 11.57
C PHE A 439 6.08 19.94 11.15
N CYS A 440 5.69 21.17 11.48
CA CYS A 440 4.36 21.71 11.16
C CYS A 440 4.47 23.18 10.77
N ASP A 441 4.00 23.55 9.58
CA ASP A 441 3.88 24.96 9.21
C ASP A 441 2.76 25.65 10.00
N GLY A 442 3.09 26.80 10.58
CA GLY A 442 2.17 27.54 11.46
C GLY A 442 1.77 26.75 12.71
N GLY A 443 2.57 25.77 13.11
CA GLY A 443 2.39 24.98 14.32
C GLY A 443 3.71 24.77 15.05
N VAL A 444 3.66 24.04 16.16
CA VAL A 444 4.84 23.75 16.97
C VAL A 444 5.68 22.64 16.34
N GLU A 445 6.99 22.84 16.31
CA GLU A 445 7.94 21.78 15.97
C GLU A 445 8.35 21.02 17.24
N THR A 446 8.23 19.70 17.20
CA THR A 446 8.63 18.83 18.33
C THR A 446 9.82 17.94 17.98
N VAL A 447 10.43 18.14 16.81
CA VAL A 447 11.69 17.49 16.46
C VAL A 447 12.83 17.93 17.37
N PHE A 448 13.47 16.97 18.02
CA PHE A 448 14.58 17.24 18.94
C PHE A 448 15.93 17.48 18.26
N THR A 449 15.97 17.54 16.93
CA THR A 449 17.16 18.00 16.19
C THR A 449 17.34 19.51 16.39
N PRO A 450 18.49 19.97 16.89
CA PRO A 450 18.78 21.40 17.02
C PRO A 450 18.62 22.16 15.70
N SER A 451 18.11 23.39 15.74
CA SER A 451 17.79 24.15 14.53
C SER A 451 19.01 24.44 13.65
N ASP A 452 20.19 24.64 14.25
CA ASP A 452 21.48 24.81 13.55
C ASP A 452 21.98 23.54 12.84
N ARG A 453 21.37 22.39 13.13
CA ARG A 453 21.64 21.09 12.49
C ARG A 453 20.50 20.65 11.57
N SER A 454 19.42 21.42 11.48
CA SER A 454 18.28 21.07 10.64
C SER A 454 18.47 21.59 9.22
N SER A 455 18.34 20.70 8.24
CA SER A 455 18.29 21.07 6.81
C SER A 455 16.90 21.54 6.37
N ARG A 456 15.96 21.76 7.30
CA ARG A 456 14.65 22.35 6.98
C ARG A 456 14.82 23.85 6.74
N VAL A 457 15.19 24.19 5.50
CA VAL A 457 15.40 25.56 5.05
C VAL A 457 14.13 26.14 4.42
N GLU A 458 14.06 27.46 4.28
CA GLU A 458 13.02 28.10 3.46
C GLU A 458 13.22 27.79 1.96
N GLY A 459 12.13 27.87 1.21
CA GLY A 459 12.07 27.49 -0.22
C GLY A 459 11.48 26.09 -0.45
N GLY A 460 11.37 25.71 -1.72
CA GLY A 460 10.74 24.47 -2.15
C GLY A 460 9.21 24.45 -2.06
N MET A 461 8.61 23.42 -2.67
CA MET A 461 7.16 23.22 -2.70
C MET A 461 6.63 22.81 -1.31
N LYS A 462 5.58 23.50 -0.83
CA LYS A 462 4.99 23.33 0.52
C LYS A 462 3.76 22.41 0.56
N ASN A 463 3.30 21.94 -0.59
CA ASN A 463 2.07 21.14 -0.78
C ASN A 463 2.27 19.62 -0.55
N ALA A 464 3.17 19.25 0.36
CA ALA A 464 3.45 17.85 0.72
C ALA A 464 3.24 17.57 2.21
N CYS A 465 2.85 16.34 2.52
CA CYS A 465 2.80 15.77 3.87
C CYS A 465 3.61 14.47 3.91
N LEU A 466 4.58 14.36 4.83
CA LEU A 466 5.45 13.19 5.00
C LEU A 466 5.16 12.46 6.33
N LEU A 467 4.77 11.19 6.26
CA LEU A 467 4.50 10.36 7.43
C LEU A 467 5.50 9.21 7.46
N ALA A 468 6.19 8.98 8.57
CA ALA A 468 7.20 7.92 8.63
C ALA A 468 7.24 7.22 9.98
N GLN A 469 7.28 5.89 9.97
CA GLN A 469 7.57 5.13 11.19
C GLN A 469 9.00 5.42 11.67
N SER A 470 9.99 5.34 10.78
CA SER A 470 11.37 5.74 11.07
C SER A 470 11.56 7.25 11.10
N GLY A 471 11.92 7.78 12.27
CA GLY A 471 12.25 9.21 12.43
C GLY A 471 13.53 9.62 11.68
N ALA A 472 14.53 8.74 11.59
CA ALA A 472 15.74 9.00 10.81
C ALA A 472 15.42 9.12 9.31
N PHE A 473 14.53 8.26 8.79
CA PHE A 473 14.04 8.39 7.42
C PHE A 473 13.34 9.73 7.18
N MET A 474 12.45 10.16 8.08
CA MET A 474 11.81 11.48 7.98
C MET A 474 12.84 12.61 7.88
N LEU A 475 13.83 12.62 8.78
CA LEU A 475 14.86 13.67 8.82
C LEU A 475 15.73 13.70 7.56
N THR A 476 16.15 12.53 7.05
CA THR A 476 16.97 12.47 5.83
C THR A 476 16.17 12.88 4.61
N ARG A 477 14.89 12.52 4.50
CA ARG A 477 14.03 12.99 3.39
C ARG A 477 13.82 14.50 3.40
N VAL A 478 13.63 15.10 4.57
CA VAL A 478 13.57 16.57 4.70
C VAL A 478 14.90 17.21 4.27
N SER A 479 16.03 16.57 4.57
CA SER A 479 17.35 17.05 4.17
C SER A 479 17.62 16.90 2.67
N ASP A 480 17.35 15.74 2.09
CA ASP A 480 17.64 15.45 0.68
C ASP A 480 16.80 16.28 -0.29
N LEU A 481 15.63 16.76 0.17
CA LEU A 481 14.70 17.58 -0.61
C LEU A 481 14.74 19.06 -0.21
N ALA A 482 15.70 19.47 0.63
CA ALA A 482 15.86 20.86 1.04
C ALA A 482 15.92 21.80 -0.17
N GLY A 483 15.16 22.90 -0.14
CA GLY A 483 15.04 23.84 -1.26
C GLY A 483 14.20 23.35 -2.46
N ILE A 484 13.84 22.07 -2.52
CA ILE A 484 13.14 21.42 -3.64
C ILE A 484 11.69 21.14 -3.24
N VAL A 485 11.50 20.36 -2.18
CA VAL A 485 10.22 20.06 -1.54
C VAL A 485 10.39 20.25 -0.04
N ARG A 486 9.56 21.10 0.57
CA ARG A 486 9.57 21.35 2.00
C ARG A 486 8.18 21.01 2.53
N PRO A 487 7.93 19.76 2.94
CA PRO A 487 6.61 19.36 3.41
C PRO A 487 6.07 20.31 4.49
N SER A 488 4.82 20.75 4.32
CA SER A 488 4.14 21.61 5.30
C SER A 488 3.81 20.84 6.58
N MET A 489 3.74 19.52 6.47
CA MET A 489 3.61 18.59 7.58
C MET A 489 4.61 17.46 7.44
N SER A 490 5.32 17.11 8.51
CA SER A 490 6.02 15.85 8.61
C SER A 490 5.86 15.27 10.00
N VAL A 491 5.53 13.99 10.12
CA VAL A 491 5.31 13.32 11.40
C VAL A 491 6.08 12.01 11.43
N SER A 492 6.94 11.86 12.43
CA SER A 492 7.46 10.56 12.84
C SER A 492 6.42 9.91 13.75
N VAL A 493 5.93 8.72 13.39
CA VAL A 493 4.91 8.01 14.17
C VAL A 493 5.51 7.00 15.16
N GLY A 494 6.79 6.67 14.98
CA GLY A 494 7.50 5.70 15.80
C GLY A 494 6.78 4.37 15.84
N ASN A 495 6.53 3.89 17.06
CA ASN A 495 6.06 2.53 17.33
C ASN A 495 4.56 2.35 17.13
N GLN A 496 3.81 3.45 16.94
CA GLN A 496 2.36 3.43 16.71
C GLN A 496 1.56 2.73 17.84
N MET A 497 1.92 2.98 19.10
CA MET A 497 1.20 2.43 20.27
C MET A 497 -0.25 2.91 20.33
N ASP A 498 -0.53 4.12 19.83
CA ASP A 498 -1.89 4.58 19.58
C ASP A 498 -2.05 5.03 18.13
N LEU A 499 -1.67 6.27 17.80
CA LEU A 499 -1.85 6.81 16.46
C LEU A 499 -0.91 6.10 15.47
N SER A 500 -1.47 5.59 14.37
CA SER A 500 -0.71 5.06 13.25
C SER A 500 -0.50 6.10 12.15
N ALA A 501 0.41 5.83 11.21
CA ALA A 501 0.57 6.64 10.00
C ALA A 501 -0.75 6.75 9.21
N THR A 502 -1.58 5.70 9.22
CA THR A 502 -2.91 5.70 8.60
C THR A 502 -3.87 6.68 9.29
N ASP A 503 -3.83 6.80 10.63
CA ASP A 503 -4.62 7.79 11.37
C ASP A 503 -4.23 9.22 11.03
N PHE A 504 -2.93 9.51 10.93
CA PHE A 504 -2.46 10.82 10.51
C PHE A 504 -2.85 11.15 9.08
N LEU A 505 -2.75 10.18 8.15
CA LEU A 505 -3.19 10.36 6.77
C LEU A 505 -4.69 10.68 6.71
N GLU A 506 -5.52 9.93 7.44
CA GLU A 506 -6.98 10.14 7.50
C GLU A 506 -7.33 11.56 7.96
N HIS A 507 -6.65 12.04 9.01
CA HIS A 507 -6.84 13.40 9.54
C HIS A 507 -6.38 14.46 8.53
N PHE A 508 -5.14 14.35 8.04
CA PHE A 508 -4.52 15.37 7.19
C PHE A 508 -5.13 15.44 5.79
N LEU A 509 -5.71 14.37 5.27
CA LEU A 509 -6.40 14.40 3.98
C LEU A 509 -7.53 15.45 3.94
N GLY A 510 -8.18 15.70 5.07
CA GLY A 510 -9.18 16.77 5.22
C GLY A 510 -8.66 18.05 5.87
N ALA A 511 -7.70 17.96 6.80
CA ALA A 511 -7.20 19.11 7.53
C ALA A 511 -6.22 19.98 6.72
N LEU A 512 -5.57 19.42 5.68
CA LEU A 512 -4.59 20.11 4.84
C LEU A 512 -5.12 20.27 3.39
N PRO A 513 -5.92 21.31 3.10
CA PRO A 513 -6.51 21.49 1.77
C PRO A 513 -5.43 21.70 0.69
N ASP A 514 -4.38 22.46 1.01
CA ASP A 514 -3.31 22.85 0.07
C ASP A 514 -2.30 21.73 -0.21
N VAL A 515 -2.31 20.65 0.56
CA VAL A 515 -1.45 19.48 0.32
C VAL A 515 -2.02 18.66 -0.83
N THR A 516 -1.23 18.45 -1.88
CA THR A 516 -1.59 17.62 -3.04
C THR A 516 -0.88 16.27 -3.03
N THR A 517 0.21 16.13 -2.26
CA THR A 517 0.99 14.90 -2.18
C THR A 517 1.14 14.46 -0.72
N PHE A 518 0.75 13.22 -0.44
CA PHE A 518 1.05 12.52 0.80
C PHE A 518 2.11 11.46 0.52
N ALA A 519 3.11 11.34 1.39
CA ALA A 519 4.18 10.37 1.24
C ALA A 519 4.36 9.62 2.56
N MET A 520 4.48 8.29 2.51
CA MET A 520 4.50 7.43 3.68
C MET A 520 5.64 6.43 3.64
N TYR A 521 6.37 6.29 4.75
CA TYR A 521 7.30 5.19 5.00
C TYR A 521 6.67 4.22 6.01
N ILE A 522 6.41 2.99 5.55
CA ILE A 522 5.68 1.96 6.28
C ILE A 522 6.60 0.75 6.48
N GLU A 523 6.89 0.41 7.73
CA GLU A 523 7.54 -0.83 8.16
C GLU A 523 6.49 -1.94 8.34
N GLY A 524 5.33 -1.58 8.91
CA GLY A 524 4.23 -2.50 9.20
C GLY A 524 2.92 -1.76 9.42
N LEU A 525 1.81 -2.48 9.26
CA LEU A 525 0.46 -1.96 9.50
C LEU A 525 -0.09 -2.55 10.79
N ASN A 526 -0.95 -1.80 11.47
CA ASN A 526 -1.78 -2.36 12.53
C ASN A 526 -2.96 -3.13 11.92
N GLU A 527 -3.55 -4.02 12.71
CA GLU A 527 -4.74 -4.77 12.31
C GLU A 527 -5.86 -3.83 11.80
N GLY A 528 -6.37 -4.10 10.60
CA GLY A 528 -7.37 -3.27 9.90
C GLY A 528 -6.86 -1.98 9.25
N ASP A 529 -5.59 -1.59 9.44
CA ASP A 529 -5.08 -0.36 8.82
C ASP A 529 -4.89 -0.48 7.30
N GLY A 530 -4.71 -1.68 6.76
CA GLY A 530 -4.56 -1.92 5.32
C GLY A 530 -5.81 -1.52 4.54
N ILE A 531 -6.97 -2.03 4.93
CA ILE A 531 -8.24 -1.67 4.27
C ILE A 531 -8.58 -0.18 4.45
N ARG A 532 -8.28 0.39 5.62
CA ARG A 532 -8.44 1.82 5.89
C ARG A 532 -7.56 2.65 4.96
N LEU A 533 -6.29 2.28 4.84
CA LEU A 533 -5.33 2.96 3.97
C LEU A 533 -5.79 2.93 2.51
N MET A 534 -6.25 1.78 2.00
CA MET A 534 -6.79 1.69 0.64
C MET A 534 -7.96 2.66 0.41
N ASN A 535 -8.89 2.75 1.35
CA ASN A 535 -10.02 3.67 1.25
C ASN A 535 -9.58 5.14 1.26
N ILE A 536 -8.61 5.48 2.11
CA ILE A 536 -8.06 6.85 2.18
C ILE A 536 -7.31 7.19 0.89
N VAL A 537 -6.57 6.25 0.31
CA VAL A 537 -5.89 6.40 -0.99
C VAL A 537 -6.91 6.67 -2.12
N GLN A 538 -7.99 5.91 -2.19
CA GLN A 538 -9.04 6.15 -3.19
C GLN A 538 -9.69 7.52 -3.02
N GLU A 539 -9.98 7.93 -1.78
CA GLU A 539 -10.52 9.26 -1.50
C GLU A 539 -9.52 10.38 -1.85
N ALA A 540 -8.22 10.16 -1.61
CA ALA A 540 -7.17 11.08 -2.04
C ALA A 540 -7.16 11.21 -3.57
N ARG A 541 -7.18 10.08 -4.30
CA ARG A 541 -7.26 10.06 -5.77
C ARG A 541 -8.51 10.79 -6.28
N ARG A 542 -9.67 10.58 -5.65
CA ARG A 542 -10.92 11.28 -5.99
C ARG A 542 -10.82 12.79 -5.79
N ARG A 543 -9.99 13.24 -4.84
CA ARG A 543 -9.68 14.67 -4.60
C ARG A 543 -8.55 15.20 -5.47
N GLY A 544 -7.99 14.39 -6.38
CA GLY A 544 -6.84 14.76 -7.20
C GLY A 544 -5.55 14.90 -6.38
N LYS A 545 -5.37 14.03 -5.38
CA LYS A 545 -4.18 14.02 -4.51
C LYS A 545 -3.45 12.68 -4.66
N PHE A 546 -2.12 12.74 -4.63
CA PHE A 546 -1.25 11.57 -4.71
C PHE A 546 -0.96 11.00 -3.32
N VAL A 547 -0.86 9.68 -3.22
CA VAL A 547 -0.32 8.99 -2.04
C VAL A 547 0.85 8.12 -2.49
N ILE A 548 2.04 8.43 -2.00
CA ILE A 548 3.30 7.72 -2.27
C ILE A 548 3.62 6.83 -1.07
N LEU A 549 3.97 5.58 -1.32
CA LEU A 549 4.26 4.61 -0.27
C LEU A 549 5.64 4.00 -0.50
N TYR A 550 6.44 3.93 0.55
CA TYR A 550 7.59 3.05 0.63
C TYR A 550 7.35 1.99 1.70
N LYS A 551 7.22 0.72 1.31
CA LYS A 551 7.16 -0.41 2.25
C LYS A 551 8.57 -0.90 2.56
N ALA A 552 8.99 -0.84 3.81
CA ALA A 552 10.19 -1.51 4.30
C ALA A 552 9.88 -2.98 4.64
N GLY A 553 10.91 -3.81 4.80
CA GLY A 553 10.73 -5.23 5.10
C GLY A 553 10.00 -6.01 4.00
N ARG A 554 10.50 -5.92 2.77
CA ARG A 554 9.93 -6.62 1.59
C ARG A 554 10.44 -8.05 1.44
N THR A 555 11.52 -8.37 2.12
CA THR A 555 12.19 -9.67 2.12
C THR A 555 12.34 -10.13 3.56
N GLU A 556 12.55 -11.42 3.78
CA GLU A 556 12.79 -11.97 5.13
C GLU A 556 13.90 -11.22 5.87
N ALA A 557 15.06 -11.03 5.24
CA ALA A 557 16.16 -10.25 5.83
C ALA A 557 15.78 -8.79 6.11
N GLY A 558 15.00 -8.16 5.22
CA GLY A 558 14.52 -6.80 5.44
C GLY A 558 13.53 -6.69 6.59
N MET A 559 12.67 -7.71 6.77
CA MET A 559 11.71 -7.79 7.87
C MET A 559 12.43 -7.96 9.19
N GLU A 560 13.45 -8.83 9.23
CA GLU A 560 14.35 -8.99 10.36
C GLU A 560 15.08 -7.69 10.72
N ALA A 561 15.57 -6.94 9.71
CA ALA A 561 16.22 -5.65 9.92
C ALA A 561 15.25 -4.55 10.41
N ALA A 562 13.97 -4.64 10.02
CA ALA A 562 12.91 -3.75 10.48
C ALA A 562 12.38 -4.11 11.87
N LYS A 563 13.01 -5.05 12.61
CA LYS A 563 12.68 -5.37 14.02
C LYS A 563 13.04 -4.19 14.96
N GLY A 564 12.29 -3.11 14.80
CA GLY A 564 11.96 -2.10 15.79
C GLY A 564 10.60 -2.42 16.39
N HIS A 565 9.50 -2.42 15.63
CA HIS A 565 8.16 -2.68 16.17
C HIS A 565 7.18 -3.16 15.11
N THR A 566 7.07 -4.47 14.97
CA THR A 566 5.83 -5.13 14.54
C THR A 566 6.14 -6.62 14.50
N ALA A 567 5.82 -7.35 15.56
CA ALA A 567 5.69 -8.82 15.51
C ALA A 567 4.36 -9.22 14.86
N ALA A 568 3.90 -8.45 13.88
CA ALA A 568 2.77 -8.82 13.05
C ALA A 568 3.37 -9.60 11.88
N MET A 569 2.91 -10.84 11.68
CA MET A 569 3.21 -11.64 10.49
C MET A 569 3.20 -10.71 9.29
N ALA A 570 4.36 -10.59 8.65
CA ALA A 570 4.50 -9.70 7.54
C ALA A 570 3.54 -10.14 6.44
N GLY A 571 2.65 -9.23 6.04
CA GLY A 571 1.87 -9.41 4.84
C GLY A 571 2.80 -9.56 3.65
N ASP A 572 2.41 -10.43 2.71
CA ASP A 572 3.05 -10.56 1.41
C ASP A 572 3.20 -9.16 0.79
N PHE A 573 4.45 -8.74 0.53
CA PHE A 573 4.73 -7.44 -0.08
C PHE A 573 4.01 -7.28 -1.42
N GLU A 574 3.80 -8.38 -2.14
CA GLU A 574 3.10 -8.38 -3.41
C GLU A 574 1.60 -8.17 -3.22
N MET A 575 1.01 -8.71 -2.15
CA MET A 575 -0.36 -8.36 -1.74
C MET A 575 -0.45 -6.89 -1.36
N PHE A 576 0.45 -6.38 -0.52
CA PHE A 576 0.50 -4.97 -0.14
C PHE A 576 0.59 -4.05 -1.38
N ARG A 577 1.50 -4.35 -2.31
CA ARG A 577 1.70 -3.59 -3.55
C ARG A 577 0.44 -3.67 -4.42
N SER A 578 -0.03 -4.88 -4.72
CA SER A 578 -1.19 -5.12 -5.59
C SER A 578 -2.42 -4.37 -5.09
N LEU A 579 -2.75 -4.49 -3.81
CA LEU A 579 -3.93 -3.87 -3.21
C LEU A 579 -3.82 -2.33 -3.17
N LEU A 580 -2.67 -1.77 -2.80
CA LEU A 580 -2.53 -0.31 -2.69
C LEU A 580 -2.31 0.38 -4.04
N GLU A 581 -1.61 -0.23 -5.00
CA GLU A 581 -1.57 0.27 -6.38
C GLU A 581 -2.95 0.23 -7.02
N HIS A 582 -3.74 -0.83 -6.77
CA HIS A 582 -5.13 -0.90 -7.21
C HIS A 582 -5.99 0.23 -6.61
N ALA A 583 -5.77 0.56 -5.33
CA ALA A 583 -6.41 1.72 -4.69
C ALA A 583 -5.98 3.07 -5.29
N GLY A 584 -4.82 3.12 -5.99
CA GLY A 584 -4.28 4.31 -6.64
C GLY A 584 -3.04 4.92 -5.96
N ALA A 585 -2.38 4.16 -5.07
CA ALA A 585 -1.13 4.59 -4.45
C ALA A 585 0.06 4.39 -5.41
N LEU A 586 1.07 5.24 -5.26
CA LEU A 586 2.37 5.12 -5.94
C LEU A 586 3.33 4.37 -5.01
N VAL A 587 3.52 3.07 -5.23
CA VAL A 587 4.45 2.26 -4.42
C VAL A 587 5.86 2.37 -5.00
N ALA A 588 6.78 2.95 -4.22
CA ALA A 588 8.17 3.20 -4.62
C ALA A 588 9.06 1.98 -4.37
N ASP A 589 9.90 1.64 -5.34
CA ASP A 589 10.82 0.51 -5.31
C ASP A 589 12.16 0.87 -4.66
N SER A 590 12.53 2.15 -4.62
CA SER A 590 13.76 2.62 -3.98
C SER A 590 13.54 3.97 -3.29
N PHE A 591 14.52 4.38 -2.47
CA PHE A 591 14.54 5.70 -1.86
C PHE A 591 14.70 6.83 -2.88
N ASP A 592 15.43 6.56 -3.97
CA ASP A 592 15.56 7.49 -5.08
C ASP A 592 14.22 7.69 -5.79
N GLU A 593 13.52 6.60 -6.10
CA GLU A 593 12.19 6.69 -6.71
C GLU A 593 11.18 7.35 -5.79
N PHE A 594 11.23 7.10 -4.48
CA PHE A 594 10.38 7.79 -3.50
C PHE A 594 10.59 9.31 -3.53
N ASN A 595 11.85 9.77 -3.57
CA ASN A 595 12.19 11.20 -3.66
C ASN A 595 11.74 11.80 -4.99
N ASP A 596 11.98 11.07 -6.08
CA ASP A 596 11.62 11.48 -7.43
C ASP A 596 10.11 11.63 -7.58
N LEU A 597 9.32 10.68 -7.06
CA LEU A 597 7.86 10.75 -7.03
C LEU A 597 7.40 11.93 -6.17
N LEU A 598 8.01 12.15 -5.00
CA LEU A 598 7.64 13.26 -4.11
C LEU A 598 7.92 14.62 -4.77
N MET A 599 9.06 14.77 -5.43
CA MET A 599 9.39 15.94 -6.23
C MET A 599 8.42 16.14 -7.40
N ALA A 600 8.17 15.11 -8.20
CA ALA A 600 7.36 15.22 -9.40
C ALA A 600 5.89 15.51 -9.07
N THR A 601 5.30 14.77 -8.13
CA THR A 601 3.86 14.88 -7.80
C THR A 601 3.51 16.22 -7.15
N THR A 602 4.40 16.80 -6.35
CA THR A 602 4.19 18.15 -5.76
C THR A 602 4.17 19.25 -6.81
N ARG A 603 4.70 18.99 -8.01
CA ARG A 603 4.71 19.90 -9.17
C ARG A 603 3.66 19.55 -10.20
N SER A 604 2.81 18.58 -9.91
CA SER A 604 1.82 18.01 -10.84
C SER A 604 0.38 18.19 -10.37
N GLY A 605 0.12 19.03 -9.37
CA GLY A 605 -1.16 19.10 -8.65
C GLY A 605 -2.40 19.33 -9.53
N ASN A 606 -2.27 20.04 -10.65
CA ASN A 606 -3.36 20.30 -11.58
C ASN A 606 -3.51 19.22 -12.69
N VAL A 607 -2.53 18.34 -12.86
CA VAL A 607 -2.50 17.31 -13.91
C VAL A 607 -3.57 16.23 -13.69
N PHE A 608 -3.99 15.99 -12.44
CA PHE A 608 -5.08 15.07 -12.11
C PHE A 608 -6.37 15.36 -12.89
N LYS A 609 -6.79 16.63 -12.96
CA LYS A 609 -8.02 17.02 -13.67
C LYS A 609 -7.90 16.78 -15.18
N MET A 610 -6.71 17.01 -15.74
CA MET A 610 -6.44 16.76 -17.15
C MET A 610 -6.52 15.26 -17.47
N VAL A 611 -5.85 14.41 -16.69
CA VAL A 611 -5.83 12.97 -16.99
C VAL A 611 -7.15 12.28 -16.64
N GLN A 612 -7.91 12.77 -15.65
CA GLN A 612 -9.28 12.30 -15.42
C GLN A 612 -10.23 12.60 -16.59
N SER A 613 -9.95 13.63 -17.40
CA SER A 613 -10.74 13.94 -18.60
C SER A 613 -10.41 13.03 -19.79
N VAL A 614 -9.27 12.31 -19.74
CA VAL A 614 -8.90 11.32 -20.75
C VAL A 614 -9.71 10.04 -20.54
N PRO A 615 -10.33 9.47 -21.59
CA PRO A 615 -11.06 8.21 -21.49
C PRO A 615 -10.21 7.11 -20.83
N LYS A 616 -10.83 6.27 -20.00
CA LYS A 616 -10.12 5.27 -19.17
C LYS A 616 -9.27 4.29 -19.99
N ASP A 617 -9.65 4.02 -21.23
CA ASP A 617 -8.97 3.06 -22.11
C ASP A 617 -8.13 3.75 -23.20
N ALA A 618 -8.12 5.09 -23.21
CA ALA A 618 -7.26 5.84 -24.12
C ALA A 618 -5.80 5.80 -23.66
N LYS A 619 -4.91 5.70 -24.65
CA LYS A 619 -3.48 5.90 -24.47
C LYS A 619 -3.19 7.35 -24.11
N ILE A 620 -2.21 7.55 -23.25
CA ILE A 620 -1.76 8.82 -22.72
C ILE A 620 -0.41 9.14 -23.37
N GLY A 621 -0.42 10.11 -24.29
CA GLY A 621 0.76 10.51 -25.04
C GLY A 621 1.73 11.37 -24.23
N VAL A 622 2.97 10.92 -24.15
CA VAL A 622 4.10 11.65 -23.55
C VAL A 622 5.12 11.96 -24.64
N ALA A 623 5.55 13.22 -24.72
CA ALA A 623 6.63 13.62 -25.62
C ALA A 623 7.97 13.14 -25.07
N GLY A 624 8.83 12.61 -25.93
CA GLY A 624 10.23 12.34 -25.60
C GLY A 624 11.13 13.18 -26.49
N LEU A 625 12.19 13.74 -25.94
CA LEU A 625 13.20 14.49 -26.68
C LEU A 625 14.57 14.31 -26.01
N SER A 626 15.62 14.14 -26.80
CA SER A 626 17.01 14.24 -26.33
C SER A 626 17.96 14.64 -27.47
N ASN A 627 19.12 15.19 -27.14
CA ASN A 627 20.25 15.35 -28.07
C ASN A 627 21.14 14.09 -28.16
N ALA A 628 20.84 13.03 -27.41
CA ALA A 628 21.64 11.81 -27.35
C ALA A 628 20.79 10.55 -27.59
N GLY A 629 21.31 9.65 -28.42
CA GLY A 629 20.62 8.43 -28.83
C GLY A 629 20.25 7.50 -27.67
N PHE A 630 21.13 7.34 -26.68
CA PHE A 630 20.91 6.42 -25.57
C PHE A 630 19.77 6.86 -24.64
N GLU A 631 19.62 8.17 -24.38
CA GLU A 631 18.49 8.69 -23.59
C GLU A 631 17.16 8.46 -24.30
N LYS A 632 17.11 8.53 -25.64
CA LYS A 632 15.89 8.21 -26.39
C LYS A 632 15.45 6.76 -26.16
N CYS A 633 16.40 5.83 -26.19
CA CYS A 633 16.14 4.42 -25.88
C CYS A 633 15.65 4.28 -24.43
N ALA A 634 16.35 4.89 -23.47
CA ALA A 634 15.97 4.84 -22.06
C ALA A 634 14.57 5.42 -21.79
N ILE A 635 14.19 6.52 -22.45
CA ILE A 635 12.83 7.09 -22.36
C ILE A 635 11.81 6.05 -22.83
N ALA A 636 11.99 5.47 -24.03
CA ALA A 636 11.04 4.52 -24.59
C ALA A 636 10.93 3.23 -23.76
N ASP A 637 12.06 2.63 -23.40
CA ASP A 637 12.14 1.33 -22.69
C ASP A 637 11.51 1.38 -21.29
N HIS A 638 11.63 2.52 -20.61
CA HIS A 638 11.13 2.69 -19.24
C HIS A 638 9.77 3.39 -19.15
N LEU A 639 9.35 4.09 -20.20
CA LEU A 639 7.99 4.64 -20.29
C LEU A 639 6.98 3.60 -20.76
N LEU A 640 7.34 2.74 -21.72
CA LEU A 640 6.43 1.80 -22.38
C LEU A 640 6.54 0.39 -21.79
N THR A 641 6.08 0.24 -20.55
CA THR A 641 6.12 -1.03 -19.83
C THR A 641 4.87 -1.88 -20.07
N ALA A 642 5.01 -3.20 -20.05
CA ALA A 642 3.89 -4.13 -20.24
C ALA A 642 2.81 -3.98 -19.15
N ASP A 643 3.19 -3.59 -17.93
CA ASP A 643 2.29 -3.43 -16.78
C ASP A 643 1.53 -2.09 -16.78
N ASN A 644 1.80 -1.19 -17.74
CA ASN A 644 1.11 0.07 -17.93
C ASN A 644 0.78 0.34 -19.41
N PRO A 645 -0.23 -0.34 -19.98
CA PRO A 645 -0.58 -0.23 -21.40
C PRO A 645 -1.16 1.14 -21.80
N ARG A 646 -1.43 2.03 -20.83
CA ARG A 646 -1.94 3.38 -21.09
C ARG A 646 -0.82 4.34 -21.46
N ALA A 647 0.40 4.17 -20.96
CA ALA A 647 1.52 5.03 -21.35
C ALA A 647 1.86 4.84 -22.83
N ALA A 648 2.01 5.94 -23.56
CA ALA A 648 2.35 5.93 -24.97
C ALA A 648 3.23 7.13 -25.33
N LEU A 649 3.96 7.02 -26.44
CA LEU A 649 4.54 8.18 -27.09
C LEU A 649 3.46 8.94 -27.86
N VAL A 650 3.60 10.26 -27.92
CA VAL A 650 2.66 11.11 -28.68
C VAL A 650 2.67 10.70 -30.15
N LYS A 651 1.48 10.58 -30.73
CA LYS A 651 1.30 10.56 -32.18
C LYS A 651 0.94 11.97 -32.60
N TRP A 652 1.92 12.64 -33.21
CA TRP A 652 1.86 14.07 -33.51
C TRP A 652 0.67 14.40 -34.41
N ALA A 653 -0.06 15.46 -34.08
CA ALA A 653 -1.03 16.03 -35.01
C ALA A 653 -0.30 16.51 -36.28
N PRO A 654 -0.94 16.49 -37.47
CA PRO A 654 -0.31 16.94 -38.71
C PRO A 654 0.34 18.33 -38.59
N GLU A 655 -0.35 19.26 -37.94
CA GLU A 655 0.14 20.64 -37.74
C GLU A 655 1.36 20.69 -36.82
N THR A 656 1.41 19.83 -35.79
CA THR A 656 2.56 19.70 -34.90
C THR A 656 3.75 19.10 -35.65
N PHE A 657 3.52 18.05 -36.45
CA PHE A 657 4.56 17.38 -37.22
C PHE A 657 5.21 18.32 -38.24
N ASP A 658 4.41 19.11 -38.97
CA ASP A 658 4.89 20.12 -39.91
C ASP A 658 5.71 21.20 -39.19
N ARG A 659 5.21 21.71 -38.05
CA ARG A 659 5.92 22.69 -37.22
C ARG A 659 7.27 22.14 -36.72
N LEU A 660 7.32 20.89 -36.26
CA LEU A 660 8.57 20.25 -35.81
C LEU A 660 9.56 20.11 -36.97
N THR A 661 9.08 19.70 -38.14
CA THR A 661 9.90 19.56 -39.36
C THR A 661 10.52 20.90 -39.77
N ASP A 662 9.77 21.98 -39.71
CA ASP A 662 10.26 23.32 -40.03
C ASP A 662 11.26 23.84 -38.99
N LEU A 663 11.05 23.53 -37.70
CA LEU A 663 12.04 23.82 -36.66
C LEU A 663 13.35 23.04 -36.88
N PHE A 664 13.28 21.78 -37.28
CA PHE A 664 14.46 20.97 -37.59
C PHE A 664 15.25 21.54 -38.77
N LYS A 665 14.56 22.05 -39.80
CA LYS A 665 15.20 22.80 -40.91
C LYS A 665 15.80 24.11 -40.45
N LYS A 666 15.06 24.91 -39.67
CA LYS A 666 15.50 26.22 -39.13
C LYS A 666 16.80 26.09 -38.34
N HIS A 667 16.89 25.07 -37.49
CA HIS A 667 18.08 24.80 -36.67
C HIS A 667 19.12 23.90 -37.35
N ARG A 668 18.94 23.63 -38.66
CA ARG A 668 19.88 22.92 -39.54
C ARG A 668 20.20 21.48 -39.10
N ILE A 669 19.27 20.82 -38.42
CA ILE A 669 19.40 19.39 -38.04
C ILE A 669 18.56 18.45 -38.92
N GLY A 670 17.60 18.98 -39.69
CA GLY A 670 16.72 18.19 -40.55
C GLY A 670 17.39 17.48 -41.73
N ALA A 671 18.68 17.74 -41.99
CA ALA A 671 19.49 16.97 -42.95
C ALA A 671 20.21 15.78 -42.29
N ILE A 672 20.26 15.74 -40.95
CA ILE A 672 20.95 14.73 -40.14
C ILE A 672 19.95 13.73 -39.58
N VAL A 673 18.80 14.23 -39.09
CA VAL A 673 17.77 13.40 -38.46
C VAL A 673 16.37 13.91 -38.80
N ASP A 674 15.47 12.96 -39.03
CA ASP A 674 14.04 13.21 -39.25
C ASP A 674 13.29 13.34 -37.93
N VAL A 675 12.07 13.88 -37.99
CA VAL A 675 11.14 13.88 -36.85
C VAL A 675 10.71 12.44 -36.53
N GLN A 676 11.04 11.98 -35.33
CA GLN A 676 10.77 10.63 -34.83
C GLN A 676 9.71 10.63 -33.71
N ASP A 677 9.28 9.45 -33.26
CA ASP A 677 8.36 9.31 -32.11
C ASP A 677 9.00 9.83 -30.81
N VAL A 678 10.28 9.56 -30.59
CA VAL A 678 11.14 10.24 -29.60
C VAL A 678 12.09 11.15 -30.36
N LEU A 679 11.98 12.46 -30.15
CA LEU A 679 12.71 13.45 -30.92
C LEU A 679 14.21 13.38 -30.63
N ASP A 680 15.00 13.38 -31.69
CA ASP A 680 16.45 13.58 -31.64
C ASP A 680 16.76 14.98 -32.11
N VAL A 681 17.30 15.82 -31.22
CA VAL A 681 17.71 17.17 -31.60
C VAL A 681 19.20 17.26 -31.92
N THR A 682 19.95 16.15 -31.80
CA THR A 682 21.41 16.06 -31.97
C THR A 682 22.22 16.95 -31.02
N PRO A 683 23.51 16.68 -30.79
CA PRO A 683 24.37 17.54 -29.98
C PRO A 683 24.58 18.96 -30.54
N MET A 684 24.10 19.25 -31.76
CA MET A 684 24.22 20.54 -32.44
C MET A 684 23.11 21.53 -32.05
N MET A 685 22.05 21.08 -31.38
CA MET A 685 20.94 21.95 -30.99
C MET A 685 21.35 22.92 -29.88
N GLY A 686 21.23 24.22 -30.16
CA GLY A 686 21.46 25.28 -29.16
C GLY A 686 20.25 25.54 -28.24
N ASP A 687 20.44 26.37 -27.22
CA ASP A 687 19.43 26.62 -26.17
C ASP A 687 18.07 27.08 -26.74
N ALA A 688 18.06 27.93 -27.76
CA ALA A 688 16.85 28.47 -28.36
C ALA A 688 16.04 27.41 -29.12
N GLY A 689 16.72 26.47 -29.79
CA GLY A 689 16.05 25.41 -30.51
C GLY A 689 15.42 24.36 -29.59
N TYR A 690 16.06 24.06 -28.45
CA TYR A 690 15.44 23.30 -27.38
C TYR A 690 14.11 23.92 -26.93
N ASP A 691 14.10 25.22 -26.63
CA ASP A 691 12.92 25.93 -26.16
C ASP A 691 11.77 25.92 -27.18
N GLU A 692 12.08 26.17 -28.46
CA GLU A 692 11.09 26.16 -29.54
C GLU A 692 10.50 24.75 -29.78
N VAL A 693 11.34 23.71 -29.79
CA VAL A 693 10.90 22.33 -30.03
C VAL A 693 10.09 21.80 -28.84
N ILE A 694 10.56 22.03 -27.61
CA ILE A 694 9.82 21.60 -26.40
C ILE A 694 8.42 22.22 -26.39
N ARG A 695 8.30 23.52 -26.65
CA ARG A 695 6.99 24.20 -26.73
C ARG A 695 6.10 23.61 -27.82
N ALA A 696 6.65 23.34 -29.00
CA ALA A 696 5.90 22.68 -30.07
C ALA A 696 5.34 21.31 -29.63
N THR A 697 6.11 20.51 -28.88
CA THR A 697 5.60 19.23 -28.34
C THR A 697 4.53 19.40 -27.26
N LEU A 698 4.64 20.43 -26.39
CA LEU A 698 3.70 20.66 -25.29
C LEU A 698 2.38 21.30 -25.75
N ASP A 699 2.42 22.02 -26.88
CA ASP A 699 1.25 22.60 -27.54
C ASP A 699 0.40 21.54 -28.26
N ASP A 700 0.94 20.35 -28.52
CA ASP A 700 0.20 19.27 -29.16
C ASP A 700 -1.00 18.83 -28.31
N PRO A 701 -2.21 18.71 -28.90
CA PRO A 701 -3.42 18.37 -28.15
C PRO A 701 -3.38 16.95 -27.55
N GLY A 702 -2.61 16.03 -28.14
CA GLY A 702 -2.44 14.65 -27.66
C GLY A 702 -1.34 14.49 -26.60
N CYS A 703 -0.58 15.54 -26.30
CA CYS A 703 0.53 15.52 -25.37
C CYS A 703 0.09 15.91 -23.96
N ILE A 704 0.25 15.05 -22.95
CA ILE A 704 -0.01 15.41 -21.55
C ILE A 704 1.20 16.01 -20.83
N GLY A 705 2.36 15.98 -21.48
CA GLY A 705 3.66 16.31 -20.90
C GLY A 705 4.79 15.61 -21.63
N GLY A 706 6.02 15.84 -21.21
CA GLY A 706 7.18 15.26 -21.85
C GLY A 706 8.39 15.09 -20.95
N ILE A 707 9.31 14.25 -21.42
CA ILE A 707 10.62 13.97 -20.84
C ILE A 707 11.66 14.55 -21.80
N TYR A 708 12.39 15.55 -21.31
CA TYR A 708 13.28 16.40 -22.10
C TYR A 708 14.72 16.22 -21.64
N GLY A 709 15.44 15.34 -22.35
CA GLY A 709 16.87 15.06 -22.22
C GLY A 709 17.76 16.18 -22.73
N VAL A 710 18.65 16.64 -21.86
CA VAL A 710 19.70 17.62 -22.17
C VAL A 710 21.01 17.06 -21.68
N VAL A 711 21.74 16.36 -22.55
CA VAL A 711 23.14 15.99 -22.30
C VAL A 711 23.97 17.27 -22.47
N PRO A 712 24.51 17.86 -21.39
CA PRO A 712 25.00 19.23 -21.38
C PRO A 712 26.45 19.36 -21.86
N GLU A 713 27.14 18.26 -22.16
CA GLU A 713 28.56 18.20 -22.57
C GLU A 713 28.78 18.61 -24.03
N THR A 714 28.42 19.85 -24.35
CA THR A 714 28.56 20.44 -25.70
C THR A 714 28.75 21.95 -25.62
N ASP A 715 29.52 22.52 -26.54
CA ASP A 715 29.84 23.95 -26.58
C ASP A 715 28.68 24.82 -27.10
N VAL A 716 27.61 24.21 -27.64
CA VAL A 716 26.44 24.95 -28.16
C VAL A 716 25.41 25.28 -27.09
N LEU A 717 25.55 24.73 -25.88
CA LEU A 717 24.65 24.95 -24.75
C LEU A 717 25.32 25.76 -23.65
N ARG A 718 24.58 26.73 -23.10
CA ARG A 718 24.98 27.49 -21.90
C ARG A 718 24.61 26.70 -20.65
N SER A 719 25.39 25.68 -20.34
CA SER A 719 25.01 24.64 -19.37
C SER A 719 25.93 24.55 -18.15
N LEU A 720 27.04 25.31 -18.11
CA LEU A 720 28.08 25.14 -17.09
C LEU A 720 28.39 26.43 -16.31
N GLY A 721 28.64 26.28 -15.00
CA GLY A 721 29.16 27.36 -14.17
C GLY A 721 28.25 28.59 -14.13
N LYS A 722 28.77 29.76 -14.53
CA LYS A 722 27.99 31.02 -14.53
C LYS A 722 27.00 31.13 -15.69
N GLU A 723 27.20 30.36 -16.76
CA GLU A 723 26.36 30.41 -17.97
C GLU A 723 24.91 30.04 -17.66
N ILE A 724 24.68 29.12 -16.70
CA ILE A 724 23.34 28.70 -16.29
C ILE A 724 22.51 29.86 -15.73
N LEU A 725 23.16 30.94 -15.27
CA LEU A 725 22.50 32.14 -14.75
C LEU A 725 22.08 33.11 -15.86
N GLU A 726 22.62 32.98 -17.07
CA GLU A 726 22.28 33.84 -18.20
C GLU A 726 20.83 33.65 -18.64
N GLU A 727 20.14 34.73 -18.98
CA GLU A 727 18.70 34.69 -19.31
C GLU A 727 18.36 33.73 -20.45
N ASN A 728 19.26 33.58 -21.42
CA ASN A 728 19.07 32.75 -22.61
C ASN A 728 19.61 31.32 -22.47
N SER A 729 20.10 30.95 -21.29
CA SER A 729 20.61 29.59 -21.01
C SER A 729 19.51 28.54 -21.06
N ILE A 730 19.91 27.29 -21.33
CA ILE A 730 19.02 26.13 -21.29
C ILE A 730 18.33 26.00 -19.92
N CYS A 731 19.05 26.34 -18.84
CA CYS A 731 18.50 26.35 -17.48
C CYS A 731 17.30 27.28 -17.36
N ASN A 732 17.49 28.57 -17.67
CA ASN A 732 16.43 29.56 -17.52
C ASN A 732 15.30 29.37 -18.55
N ARG A 733 15.58 28.79 -19.72
CA ARG A 733 14.56 28.37 -20.69
C ARG A 733 13.66 27.27 -20.15
N LEU A 734 14.23 26.20 -19.58
CA LEU A 734 13.46 25.12 -18.96
C LEU A 734 12.64 25.62 -17.76
N ILE A 735 13.18 26.54 -16.96
CA ILE A 735 12.42 27.20 -15.88
C ILE A 735 11.22 27.98 -16.45
N ARG A 736 11.40 28.74 -17.53
CA ARG A 736 10.29 29.44 -18.20
C ARG A 736 9.26 28.50 -18.79
N ILE A 737 9.68 27.42 -19.45
CA ILE A 737 8.77 26.40 -19.97
C ILE A 737 7.95 25.79 -18.82
N ASN A 738 8.58 25.43 -17.71
CA ASN A 738 7.86 24.89 -16.56
C ASN A 738 6.87 25.92 -15.97
N LYS A 739 7.21 27.21 -15.95
CA LYS A 739 6.27 28.26 -15.54
C LYS A 739 5.08 28.39 -16.50
N ASP A 740 5.32 28.27 -17.81
CA ASP A 740 4.29 28.47 -18.84
C ASP A 740 3.35 27.24 -18.99
N TYR A 741 3.86 26.04 -18.69
CA TYR A 741 3.14 24.77 -18.92
C TYR A 741 2.94 23.90 -17.68
N GLY A 742 3.74 24.02 -16.63
CA GLY A 742 3.78 23.09 -15.48
C GLY A 742 2.46 22.99 -14.71
N ASP A 743 1.63 24.04 -14.75
CA ASP A 743 0.28 24.01 -14.18
C ASP A 743 -0.72 23.18 -15.00
N ARG A 744 -0.37 22.76 -16.22
CA ARG A 744 -1.26 22.03 -17.13
C ARG A 744 -0.63 20.80 -17.79
N LYS A 745 0.69 20.64 -17.77
CA LYS A 745 1.43 19.53 -18.40
C LYS A 745 2.52 19.02 -17.45
N LEU A 746 2.88 17.74 -17.58
CA LEU A 746 4.04 17.17 -16.88
C LEU A 746 5.33 17.53 -17.62
N VAL A 747 6.11 18.48 -17.11
CA VAL A 747 7.38 18.90 -17.74
C VAL A 747 8.55 18.31 -16.98
N PHE A 748 9.16 17.25 -17.51
CA PHE A 748 10.31 16.58 -16.89
C PHE A 748 11.59 16.95 -17.65
N ALA A 749 12.58 17.47 -16.95
CA ALA A 749 13.91 17.72 -17.50
C ALA A 749 14.87 16.60 -17.08
N VAL A 750 15.79 16.22 -17.94
CA VAL A 750 16.83 15.23 -17.63
C VAL A 750 18.18 15.86 -17.91
N ILE A 751 19.04 15.89 -16.89
CA ILE A 751 20.43 16.34 -16.99
C ILE A 751 21.31 15.13 -16.65
N GLU A 752 21.63 14.33 -17.65
CA GLU A 752 22.46 13.13 -17.49
C GLU A 752 23.93 13.45 -17.80
N SER A 753 24.67 13.85 -16.76
CA SER A 753 26.12 14.09 -16.82
C SER A 753 26.72 14.09 -15.40
N GLY A 754 28.04 14.22 -15.30
CA GLY A 754 28.78 14.15 -14.04
C GLY A 754 28.69 15.41 -13.16
N TRP A 755 29.40 15.36 -12.03
CA TRP A 755 29.37 16.35 -10.95
C TRP A 755 29.50 17.83 -11.38
N LYS A 756 30.17 18.11 -12.51
CA LYS A 756 30.30 19.46 -13.07
C LYS A 756 28.96 20.13 -13.39
N TYR A 757 27.94 19.34 -13.73
CA TYR A 757 26.61 19.82 -14.12
C TYR A 757 25.55 19.61 -13.03
N GLU A 758 25.91 19.08 -11.86
CA GLU A 758 25.02 19.05 -10.69
C GLU A 758 24.43 20.43 -10.34
N PRO A 759 25.18 21.56 -10.42
CA PRO A 759 24.61 22.88 -10.20
C PRO A 759 23.46 23.23 -11.16
N LEU A 760 23.51 22.78 -12.42
CA LEU A 760 22.43 22.95 -13.39
C LEU A 760 21.19 22.17 -12.95
N LEU A 761 21.36 20.88 -12.63
CA LEU A 761 20.29 20.01 -12.16
C LEU A 761 19.64 20.57 -10.88
N ASN A 762 20.44 20.96 -9.89
CA ASN A 762 19.97 21.50 -8.62
C ASN A 762 19.23 22.82 -8.81
N ARG A 763 19.75 23.74 -9.64
CA ARG A 763 19.09 25.00 -9.95
C ARG A 763 17.71 24.77 -10.60
N LEU A 764 17.59 23.82 -11.52
CA LEU A 764 16.30 23.46 -12.11
C LEU A 764 15.32 22.98 -11.02
N LYS A 765 15.78 22.07 -10.14
CA LYS A 765 14.97 21.56 -9.03
C LYS A 765 14.54 22.65 -8.06
N GLU A 766 15.42 23.54 -7.65
CA GLU A 766 15.12 24.67 -6.74
C GLU A 766 14.13 25.67 -7.34
N ASN A 767 14.09 25.79 -8.67
CA ASN A 767 13.16 26.66 -9.41
C ASN A 767 11.89 25.93 -9.87
N GLY A 768 11.57 24.80 -9.25
CA GLY A 768 10.29 24.11 -9.44
C GLY A 768 10.19 23.22 -10.67
N VAL A 769 11.28 23.01 -11.43
CA VAL A 769 11.31 22.07 -12.57
C VAL A 769 11.54 20.66 -12.04
N SER A 770 10.69 19.70 -12.42
CA SER A 770 10.90 18.27 -12.14
C SER A 770 12.09 17.76 -12.96
N ALA A 771 13.29 17.87 -12.39
CA ALA A 771 14.54 17.55 -13.07
C ALA A 771 15.20 16.29 -12.50
N PHE A 772 15.64 15.40 -13.37
CA PHE A 772 16.16 14.08 -13.03
C PHE A 772 17.61 13.93 -13.50
N PRO A 773 18.44 13.13 -12.79
CA PRO A 773 19.82 12.90 -13.19
C PRO A 773 19.96 11.88 -14.33
N SER A 774 18.90 11.19 -14.72
CA SER A 774 18.93 10.23 -15.82
C SER A 774 17.56 10.02 -16.46
N ALA A 775 17.56 9.63 -17.74
CA ALA A 775 16.36 9.47 -18.55
C ALA A 775 15.47 8.33 -18.08
N ASP A 776 16.08 7.21 -17.68
CA ASP A 776 15.38 6.03 -17.17
C ASP A 776 14.62 6.30 -15.87
N ARG A 777 15.18 7.11 -14.96
CA ARG A 777 14.51 7.55 -13.73
C ARG A 777 13.29 8.41 -14.04
N ALA A 778 13.45 9.42 -14.91
CA ALA A 778 12.33 10.28 -15.32
C ALA A 778 11.20 9.48 -15.96
N ALA A 779 11.54 8.52 -16.83
CA ALA A 779 10.58 7.67 -17.53
C ALA A 779 9.81 6.75 -16.57
N ARG A 780 10.48 6.10 -15.60
CA ARG A 780 9.80 5.28 -14.58
C ARG A 780 8.83 6.11 -13.73
N VAL A 781 9.23 7.31 -13.32
CA VAL A 781 8.39 8.22 -12.53
C VAL A 781 7.16 8.67 -13.32
N MET A 782 7.36 9.05 -14.58
CA MET A 782 6.27 9.41 -15.50
C MET A 782 5.29 8.25 -15.69
N ASN A 783 5.81 7.05 -15.95
CA ASN A 783 5.02 5.83 -16.09
C ASN A 783 4.18 5.58 -14.82
N LYS A 784 4.79 5.61 -13.63
CA LYS A 784 4.06 5.37 -12.37
C LYS A 784 2.97 6.41 -12.12
N ILE A 785 3.24 7.68 -12.39
CA ILE A 785 2.22 8.74 -12.28
C ILE A 785 1.05 8.41 -13.22
N ILE A 786 1.31 8.10 -14.49
CA ILE A 786 0.27 7.72 -15.46
C ILE A 786 -0.52 6.49 -15.01
N LYS A 787 0.14 5.49 -14.42
CA LYS A 787 -0.48 4.26 -13.92
C LYS A 787 -1.46 4.54 -12.77
N ALA A 788 -1.16 5.51 -11.91
CA ALA A 788 -1.98 5.87 -10.75
C ALA A 788 -3.18 6.80 -11.09
N LEU A 789 -3.11 7.52 -12.21
CA LEU A 789 -4.15 8.44 -12.69
C LEU A 789 -5.32 7.66 -13.33
#